data_AF-A0AAN5CF32-F1
#
_entry.id   AF-A0AAN5CF32-F1
#
_cell.length_a   1.000
_cell.length_b   1.000
_cell.length_c   1.000
_cell.angle_alpha   90.00
_cell.angle_beta   90.00
_cell.angle_gamma   90.00
#
_symmetry.space_group_name_H-M   'P 1'
#
loop_
_entity.id
_entity.type
_entity.pdbx_description
1 polymer ?
#
loop_
_entity_poly.entity_id
_entity_poly.type
_entity_poly.pdbx_seq_one_letter_code
_entity_poly.pdbx_strand_id
1 'polypeptide(L)'
;LQDHCRRFMLSSKCMLILLCASAGTTLFFIISPYQACVPNGPGSLYITKRDALGDDDNATDSKGENTKPATFTEDLIDYSRCSPLKPLRIYVHPFEHPFAQALADHPAATEDEQRACLFIAFSNTESPALPSTWNSLGEPGINHVIVNLNDDVSITPRGNEMIVQARFENGAFRSNQDFSLSPDVATFVNTTWQNRPSIMPLKRPIDYSLVVDLPDTKDSKIPEVHCVGDCSSSLLASFYCFLPPSGNFHSRLLSSLRAACIPVVLSTTQRLPFQDHLDWRLASFRFAKSMLPHIPEILEELEKEDVMELRRRGKVFLARLDDAQALSKSLVAALSERVQVNLELYPEVEANLIAPNNKFSNITFKALRIQSLTGKQKFTANNMYSRARWNSGRDLTYTPRSVHDAPPMPGDAAMYEGTRENLIGSSRLGLSIDADQFTVIILTYNRDNGVRKIIESLRDCPHLNKIIIVWNNLERRPNGTWPEIHVPVEFILAERNSLISRFLPYDRIQTDAVVSMDDDTGLGQPELTFAFRMWRENRDRIVGFPERVHKAHNGKLTYAISGLCQYSLVLTGFALMHKEFLYEFVYNQHPTILDHIHNHRNCEDIAMNFLIAHLTRRPPLRVIKKKSMSNGSRAGLSARGGHYTRRSECIQMFTQLYGYNPLLFSQELARPNGNCVAGL
;
A
#
# COMPACT_ATOMS: atom_id res chain seq x y z
N LEU A 1 -21.55 -5.38 49.14
CA LEU A 1 -21.59 -5.18 47.67
C LEU A 1 -22.38 -3.95 47.22
N GLN A 2 -23.22 -3.34 48.07
CA GLN A 2 -24.06 -2.19 47.67
C GLN A 2 -23.40 -0.81 47.77
N ASP A 3 -22.27 -0.66 48.48
CA ASP A 3 -21.66 0.66 48.72
C ASP A 3 -20.43 0.99 47.87
N HIS A 4 -19.95 0.10 46.98
CA HIS A 4 -18.66 0.28 46.27
C HIS A 4 -18.71 0.10 44.74
N CYS A 5 -19.90 0.04 44.14
CA CYS A 5 -20.05 -0.16 42.69
C CYS A 5 -20.67 1.09 42.03
N ARG A 6 -19.94 1.73 41.10
CA ARG A 6 -20.47 2.84 40.26
C ARG A 6 -21.00 2.27 38.93
N ARG A 7 -22.24 2.62 38.57
CA ARG A 7 -22.84 2.30 37.27
C ARG A 7 -22.38 3.29 36.20
N PHE A 8 -21.88 2.79 35.07
CA PHE A 8 -21.68 3.57 33.86
C PHE A 8 -22.65 3.09 32.78
N MET A 9 -23.43 4.02 32.21
CA MET A 9 -24.24 3.80 31.02
C MET A 9 -23.58 4.55 29.86
N LEU A 10 -23.04 3.82 28.90
CA LEU A 10 -22.60 4.38 27.61
C LEU A 10 -23.78 4.29 26.63
N SER A 11 -24.13 5.42 26.01
CA SER A 11 -25.25 5.51 25.08
C SER A 11 -24.86 4.91 23.72
N SER A 12 -25.24 3.66 23.51
CA SER A 12 -25.95 3.15 22.33
C SER A 12 -26.11 1.65 22.54
N LYS A 13 -27.36 1.26 22.79
CA LYS A 13 -27.91 -0.08 23.05
C LYS A 13 -26.90 -1.25 23.16
N CYS A 14 -26.82 -1.78 24.39
CA CYS A 14 -26.45 -3.16 24.77
C CYS A 14 -25.01 -3.45 25.21
N MET A 15 -24.49 -2.72 26.21
CA MET A 15 -23.42 -3.24 27.08
C MET A 15 -23.54 -2.66 28.50
N LEU A 16 -23.54 -3.51 29.53
CA LEU A 16 -23.50 -3.10 30.93
C LEU A 16 -22.20 -3.58 31.56
N ILE A 17 -21.36 -2.65 32.03
CA ILE A 17 -20.09 -2.95 32.72
C ILE A 17 -20.25 -2.55 34.19
N LEU A 18 -20.02 -3.49 35.10
CA LEU A 18 -19.99 -3.27 36.54
C LEU A 18 -18.54 -3.30 37.02
N LEU A 19 -18.04 -2.17 37.53
CA LEU A 19 -16.74 -2.04 38.16
C LEU A 19 -16.92 -2.01 39.68
N CYS A 20 -16.37 -3.00 40.37
CA CYS A 20 -16.26 -3.01 41.83
C CYS A 20 -14.78 -3.12 42.21
N ALA A 21 -14.30 -2.16 42.99
CA ALA A 21 -12.93 -2.13 43.50
C ALA A 21 -12.95 -2.34 45.01
N SER A 22 -12.24 -3.37 45.49
CA SER A 22 -11.83 -3.45 46.89
C SER A 22 -10.43 -4.05 47.00
N ALA A 23 -9.55 -3.31 47.67
CA ALA A 23 -8.24 -3.73 48.19
C ALA A 23 -7.48 -4.79 47.37
N GLY A 24 -6.96 -4.39 46.21
CA GLY A 24 -5.87 -5.11 45.52
C GLY A 24 -6.26 -5.94 44.29
N THR A 25 -7.54 -6.06 43.94
CA THR A 25 -7.97 -6.80 42.73
C THR A 25 -9.07 -6.06 41.98
N THR A 26 -8.88 -5.87 40.68
CA THR A 26 -9.88 -5.32 39.75
C THR A 26 -10.57 -6.47 39.02
N LEU A 27 -11.87 -6.66 39.24
CA LEU A 27 -12.69 -7.65 38.55
C LEU A 27 -13.47 -7.00 37.42
N PHE A 28 -13.35 -7.55 36.21
CA PHE A 28 -14.12 -7.16 35.02
C PHE A 28 -15.23 -8.17 34.78
N PHE A 29 -16.48 -7.70 34.71
CA PHE A 29 -17.61 -8.51 34.28
C PHE A 29 -18.03 -8.09 32.87
N ILE A 30 -17.88 -8.99 31.90
CA ILE A 30 -18.44 -8.86 30.54
C ILE A 30 -19.63 -9.81 30.46
N ILE A 31 -20.84 -9.27 30.38
CA ILE A 31 -22.04 -10.06 30.11
C ILE A 31 -22.30 -10.01 28.60
N SER A 32 -22.03 -11.11 27.90
CA SER A 32 -22.34 -11.28 26.47
C SER A 32 -23.80 -11.71 26.28
N PRO A 33 -24.56 -11.16 25.30
CA PRO A 33 -25.94 -11.56 25.07
C PRO A 33 -25.99 -12.68 24.04
N TYR A 34 -25.71 -13.92 24.46
CA TYR A 34 -26.11 -15.10 23.70
C TYR A 34 -26.57 -16.22 24.65
N GLN A 35 -27.66 -15.95 25.37
CA GLN A 35 -28.62 -16.98 25.78
C GLN A 35 -29.87 -16.29 26.32
N ALA A 36 -31.04 -16.76 25.88
CA ALA A 36 -32.34 -16.29 26.30
C ALA A 36 -32.45 -16.33 27.84
N CYS A 37 -32.94 -15.23 28.43
CA CYS A 37 -33.26 -15.16 29.85
C CYS A 37 -34.32 -16.21 30.21
N VAL A 38 -33.90 -17.28 30.89
CA VAL A 38 -34.81 -18.17 31.63
C VAL A 38 -34.78 -17.72 33.10
N PRO A 39 -35.92 -17.40 33.72
CA PRO A 39 -35.96 -17.02 35.13
C PRO A 39 -35.85 -18.28 35.99
N ASN A 40 -34.86 -18.30 36.89
CA ASN A 40 -34.64 -19.26 37.98
C ASN A 40 -33.84 -20.54 37.62
N GLY A 41 -32.51 -20.42 37.74
CA GLY A 41 -31.58 -21.54 37.94
C GLY A 41 -30.28 -21.03 38.57
N PRO A 42 -29.61 -21.80 39.45
CA PRO A 42 -28.40 -21.33 40.14
C PRO A 42 -27.23 -21.29 39.16
N GLY A 43 -26.76 -20.08 38.83
CA GLY A 43 -25.59 -19.90 37.96
C GLY A 43 -24.31 -20.32 38.69
N SER A 44 -23.60 -21.30 38.15
CA SER A 44 -22.27 -21.70 38.58
C SER A 44 -21.23 -20.66 38.13
N LEU A 45 -20.41 -20.23 39.08
CA LEU A 45 -19.33 -19.26 38.90
C LEU A 45 -18.04 -20.00 38.51
N TYR A 46 -17.49 -19.76 37.32
CA TYR A 46 -16.14 -20.22 37.00
C TYR A 46 -15.11 -19.19 37.48
N ILE A 47 -14.33 -19.57 38.49
CA ILE A 47 -13.17 -18.82 38.97
C ILE A 47 -11.93 -19.47 38.37
N THR A 48 -11.23 -18.79 37.46
CA THR A 48 -9.87 -19.18 37.08
C THR A 48 -8.88 -18.40 37.95
N LYS A 49 -8.28 -19.09 38.90
CA LYS A 49 -7.18 -18.58 39.72
C LYS A 49 -5.87 -18.96 39.05
N ARG A 50 -5.00 -17.97 38.82
CA ARG A 50 -3.64 -18.15 38.29
C ARG A 50 -2.71 -18.24 39.49
N ASP A 51 -2.47 -19.45 40.00
CA ASP A 51 -1.54 -19.66 41.11
C ASP A 51 -0.20 -20.26 40.60
N ALA A 52 0.89 -19.66 41.08
CA ALA A 52 2.28 -20.00 40.83
C ALA A 52 2.72 -21.21 41.66
N LEU A 53 3.78 -21.87 41.19
CA LEU A 53 4.47 -23.05 41.77
C LEU A 53 4.77 -22.97 43.28
N GLY A 54 4.63 -24.12 43.95
CA GLY A 54 5.17 -24.42 45.28
C GLY A 54 4.87 -25.87 45.70
N ASP A 55 5.91 -26.58 46.14
CA ASP A 55 6.04 -28.02 46.41
C ASP A 55 5.21 -28.63 47.56
N ASP A 56 5.14 -29.97 47.47
CA ASP A 56 5.12 -31.04 48.48
C ASP A 56 3.82 -31.71 49.01
N ASP A 57 3.88 -33.05 48.82
CA ASP A 57 3.46 -34.20 49.63
C ASP A 57 2.10 -34.92 49.48
N ASN A 58 2.23 -36.15 48.92
CA ASN A 58 1.64 -37.44 49.29
C ASN A 58 0.11 -37.67 49.24
N ALA A 59 -0.35 -38.48 48.28
CA ALA A 59 -0.67 -39.91 48.51
C ALA A 59 -1.52 -40.58 47.39
N THR A 60 -1.08 -41.79 47.03
CA THR A 60 -1.81 -42.99 46.55
C THR A 60 -2.37 -43.06 45.11
N ASP A 61 -1.50 -43.57 44.24
CA ASP A 61 -1.63 -44.81 43.44
C ASP A 61 -3.03 -45.23 42.92
N SER A 62 -3.25 -45.02 41.62
CA SER A 62 -3.99 -45.97 40.79
C SER A 62 -3.51 -45.89 39.33
N LYS A 63 -2.84 -46.96 38.89
CA LYS A 63 -2.41 -47.22 37.52
C LYS A 63 -3.56 -47.08 36.51
N GLY A 64 -3.43 -46.13 35.59
CA GLY A 64 -4.24 -46.00 34.38
C GLY A 64 -3.34 -45.59 33.21
N GLU A 65 -3.54 -46.25 32.07
CA GLU A 65 -2.80 -46.09 30.81
C GLU A 65 -2.38 -44.66 30.48
N ASN A 66 -1.08 -44.48 30.19
CA ASN A 66 -0.48 -43.26 29.68
C ASN A 66 -0.95 -42.99 28.23
N THR A 67 -2.19 -42.53 28.05
CA THR A 67 -2.51 -41.62 26.95
C THR A 67 -2.10 -40.23 27.41
N LYS A 68 -0.94 -39.76 26.90
CA LYS A 68 -0.57 -38.34 27.03
C LYS A 68 -1.76 -37.51 26.56
N PRO A 69 -2.28 -36.56 27.36
CA PRO A 69 -3.26 -35.62 26.85
C PRO A 69 -2.56 -34.84 25.74
N ALA A 70 -3.11 -34.89 24.53
CA ALA A 70 -2.67 -34.03 23.45
C ALA A 70 -2.85 -32.59 23.91
N THR A 71 -1.74 -31.93 24.23
CA THR A 71 -1.68 -30.49 24.36
C THR A 71 -2.02 -29.92 22.99
N PHE A 72 -3.26 -29.50 22.78
CA PHE A 72 -3.61 -28.63 21.66
C PHE A 72 -2.84 -27.32 21.86
N THR A 73 -1.69 -27.18 21.21
CA THR A 73 -1.03 -25.89 21.05
C THR A 73 -1.86 -25.09 20.04
N GLU A 74 -2.43 -23.97 20.47
CA GLU A 74 -3.10 -22.99 19.59
C GLU A 74 -2.13 -22.35 18.56
N ASP A 75 -0.84 -22.65 18.69
CA ASP A 75 0.22 -21.96 17.97
C ASP A 75 0.41 -22.54 16.57
N LEU A 76 0.01 -21.76 15.56
CA LEU A 76 0.33 -21.97 14.15
C LEU A 76 1.83 -21.81 13.84
N ILE A 77 2.53 -21.15 14.76
CA ILE A 77 3.86 -20.61 14.55
C ILE A 77 4.76 -20.88 15.75
N ASP A 78 5.90 -21.50 15.46
CA ASP A 78 7.04 -21.51 16.35
C ASP A 78 7.83 -20.19 16.19
N TYR A 79 7.60 -19.26 17.12
CA TYR A 79 8.28 -17.97 17.18
C TYR A 79 9.78 -18.06 17.52
N SER A 80 10.30 -19.24 17.89
CA SER A 80 11.76 -19.45 17.99
C SER A 80 12.45 -19.28 16.64
N ARG A 81 11.76 -19.64 15.54
CA ARG A 81 12.17 -19.41 14.15
C ARG A 81 11.58 -18.12 13.56
N CYS A 82 10.40 -17.74 14.01
CA CYS A 82 9.65 -16.58 13.50
C CYS A 82 9.71 -15.36 14.43
N SER A 83 10.90 -14.84 14.74
CA SER A 83 11.00 -13.69 15.66
C SER A 83 10.21 -12.46 15.16
N PRO A 84 9.27 -11.89 15.94
CA PRO A 84 8.50 -10.70 15.55
C PRO A 84 9.35 -9.43 15.38
N LEU A 85 10.59 -9.45 15.89
CA LEU A 85 11.54 -8.34 15.82
C LEU A 85 12.41 -8.38 14.55
N LYS A 86 12.37 -9.49 13.81
CA LYS A 86 13.11 -9.68 12.55
C LYS A 86 12.13 -9.71 11.38
N PRO A 87 12.58 -9.35 10.17
CA PRO A 87 11.73 -9.50 8.99
C PRO A 87 11.42 -10.98 8.72
N LEU A 88 10.23 -11.23 8.17
CA LEU A 88 9.80 -12.54 7.74
C LEU A 88 10.78 -13.10 6.69
N ARG A 89 11.21 -14.34 6.91
CA ARG A 89 11.98 -15.11 5.93
C ARG A 89 11.21 -16.36 5.52
N ILE A 90 11.09 -16.59 4.23
CA ILE A 90 10.41 -17.76 3.66
C ILE A 90 11.43 -18.63 2.92
N TYR A 91 11.32 -19.94 3.10
CA TYR A 91 12.02 -20.91 2.27
C TYR A 91 11.02 -21.54 1.31
N VAL A 92 11.36 -21.57 0.03
CA VAL A 92 10.48 -22.05 -1.03
C VAL A 92 11.08 -23.34 -1.58
N HIS A 93 10.38 -24.46 -1.36
CA HIS A 93 10.84 -25.74 -1.90
C HIS A 93 10.82 -25.69 -3.44
N PRO A 94 11.87 -26.21 -4.11
CA PRO A 94 11.95 -26.19 -5.57
C PRO A 94 10.73 -26.85 -6.21
N PHE A 95 10.09 -26.13 -7.12
CA PHE A 95 8.97 -26.62 -7.91
C PHE A 95 8.92 -25.89 -9.24
N GLU A 96 8.70 -26.60 -10.34
CA GLU A 96 8.67 -26.03 -11.69
C GLU A 96 7.31 -25.38 -11.95
N HIS A 97 7.15 -24.13 -11.53
CA HIS A 97 5.95 -23.34 -11.77
C HIS A 97 6.24 -21.83 -11.67
N PRO A 98 5.62 -20.96 -12.49
CA PRO A 98 5.79 -19.51 -12.43
C PRO A 98 5.62 -18.93 -11.02
N PHE A 99 4.61 -19.39 -10.30
CA PHE A 99 4.33 -18.91 -8.95
C PHE A 99 5.40 -19.33 -7.93
N ALA A 100 5.94 -20.54 -8.04
CA ALA A 100 7.03 -21.00 -7.18
C ALA A 100 8.31 -20.17 -7.42
N GLN A 101 8.62 -19.89 -8.69
CA GLN A 101 9.74 -19.00 -9.04
C GLN A 101 9.53 -17.58 -8.50
N ALA A 102 8.34 -17.00 -8.67
CA ALA A 102 8.05 -15.66 -8.16
C ALA A 102 8.06 -15.57 -6.62
N LEU A 103 7.78 -16.66 -5.90
CA LEU A 103 7.95 -16.74 -4.45
C LEU A 103 9.42 -16.85 -4.07
N ALA A 104 10.23 -17.63 -4.81
CA ALA A 104 11.66 -17.75 -4.58
C ALA A 104 12.43 -16.46 -4.90
N ASP A 105 11.97 -15.67 -5.88
CA ASP A 105 12.52 -14.36 -6.24
C ASP A 105 12.05 -13.23 -5.30
N HIS A 106 11.09 -13.50 -4.40
CA HIS A 106 10.56 -12.50 -3.49
C HIS A 106 11.64 -12.04 -2.48
N PRO A 107 11.71 -10.74 -2.10
CA PRO A 107 12.75 -10.25 -1.16
C PRO A 107 12.77 -10.95 0.21
N ALA A 108 11.62 -11.45 0.66
CA ALA A 108 11.50 -12.24 1.89
C ALA A 108 12.08 -13.67 1.75
N ALA A 109 12.36 -14.16 0.55
CA ALA A 109 12.86 -15.50 0.33
C ALA A 109 14.31 -15.67 0.82
N THR A 110 14.68 -16.90 1.13
CA THR A 110 16.05 -17.28 1.47
C THR A 110 16.36 -18.68 0.95
N GLU A 111 17.59 -18.89 0.48
CA GLU A 111 18.11 -20.21 0.09
C GLU A 111 18.54 -21.06 1.31
N ASP A 112 18.67 -20.44 2.49
CA ASP A 112 19.11 -21.10 3.72
C ASP A 112 17.92 -21.49 4.62
N GLU A 113 17.59 -22.78 4.65
CA GLU A 113 16.52 -23.35 5.47
C GLU A 113 16.64 -23.02 6.97
N GLN A 114 17.86 -22.78 7.48
CA GLN A 114 18.07 -22.46 8.90
C GLN A 114 17.61 -21.05 9.26
N ARG A 115 17.56 -20.14 8.27
CA ARG A 115 17.10 -18.75 8.44
C ARG A 115 15.61 -18.57 8.21
N ALA A 116 14.94 -19.60 7.69
CA ALA A 116 13.54 -19.53 7.34
C ALA A 116 12.65 -19.55 8.58
N CYS A 117 11.70 -18.61 8.59
CA CYS A 117 10.56 -18.63 9.49
C CYS A 117 9.48 -19.55 8.93
N LEU A 118 9.06 -19.38 7.67
CA LEU A 118 8.06 -20.22 7.00
C LEU A 118 8.66 -21.06 5.89
N PHE A 119 8.08 -22.23 5.67
CA PHE A 119 8.49 -23.19 4.63
C PHE A 119 7.31 -23.45 3.69
N ILE A 120 7.49 -23.12 2.42
CA ILE A 120 6.45 -23.21 1.39
C ILE A 120 6.73 -24.43 0.51
N ALA A 121 5.78 -25.35 0.47
CA ALA A 121 5.78 -26.53 -0.40
C ALA A 121 4.62 -26.46 -1.40
N PHE A 122 4.78 -27.14 -2.53
CA PHE A 122 3.79 -27.17 -3.61
C PHE A 122 3.27 -28.59 -3.84
N SER A 123 2.02 -28.71 -4.30
CA SER A 123 1.40 -29.97 -4.66
C SER A 123 0.40 -29.78 -5.79
N ASN A 124 0.23 -30.84 -6.59
CA ASN A 124 -0.80 -30.94 -7.64
C ASN A 124 -1.75 -32.14 -7.38
N THR A 125 -1.63 -32.79 -6.22
CA THR A 125 -2.29 -34.05 -5.89
C THR A 125 -3.02 -33.98 -4.55
N GLU A 126 -4.06 -34.82 -4.37
CA GLU A 126 -4.85 -34.93 -3.13
C GLU A 126 -4.00 -35.30 -1.90
N SER A 127 -2.93 -36.06 -2.12
CA SER A 127 -1.99 -36.48 -1.08
C SER A 127 -0.61 -35.90 -1.36
N PRO A 128 -0.32 -34.66 -0.93
CA PRO A 128 0.97 -34.02 -1.14
C PRO A 128 2.10 -34.87 -0.56
N ALA A 129 3.17 -35.06 -1.33
CA ALA A 129 4.42 -35.59 -0.81
C ALA A 129 5.08 -34.50 0.04
N LEU A 130 5.20 -34.74 1.33
CA LEU A 130 5.69 -33.75 2.29
C LEU A 130 7.23 -33.74 2.27
N PRO A 131 7.88 -32.57 2.30
CA PRO A 131 9.33 -32.48 2.45
C PRO A 131 9.82 -33.24 3.68
N SER A 132 10.98 -33.88 3.58
CA SER A 132 11.59 -34.63 4.70
C SER A 132 11.81 -33.77 5.95
N THR A 133 11.97 -32.46 5.78
CA THR A 133 12.12 -31.45 6.83
C THR A 133 10.90 -31.36 7.76
N TRP A 134 9.68 -31.70 7.28
CA TRP A 134 8.47 -31.66 8.11
C TRP A 134 8.49 -32.70 9.24
N ASN A 135 9.18 -33.81 9.03
CA ASN A 135 9.32 -34.84 10.06
C ASN A 135 10.33 -34.45 11.16
N SER A 136 11.15 -33.43 10.93
CA SER A 136 12.21 -33.00 11.87
C SER A 136 11.74 -32.01 12.94
N LEU A 137 10.58 -31.37 12.74
CA LEU A 137 10.08 -30.26 13.56
C LEU A 137 8.88 -30.65 14.41
N GLY A 138 9.02 -31.67 15.27
CA GLY A 138 8.25 -31.85 16.53
C GLY A 138 6.72 -32.07 16.49
N GLU A 139 5.97 -31.35 15.65
CA GLU A 139 4.53 -31.45 15.41
C GLU A 139 4.20 -31.16 13.93
N PRO A 140 3.33 -31.96 13.28
CA PRO A 140 3.09 -31.83 11.84
C PRO A 140 2.45 -30.47 11.48
N GLY A 141 3.15 -29.70 10.63
CA GLY A 141 2.59 -28.55 9.92
C GLY A 141 2.88 -27.16 10.49
N ILE A 142 3.46 -27.02 11.70
CA ILE A 142 3.83 -25.70 12.25
C ILE A 142 4.83 -24.99 11.34
N ASN A 143 4.66 -23.69 11.07
CA ASN A 143 5.47 -22.89 10.13
C ASN A 143 5.41 -23.33 8.65
N HIS A 144 4.58 -24.31 8.30
CA HIS A 144 4.52 -24.83 6.94
C HIS A 144 3.32 -24.28 6.17
N VAL A 145 3.53 -24.04 4.88
CA VAL A 145 2.52 -23.59 3.93
C VAL A 145 2.47 -24.57 2.76
N ILE A 146 1.28 -25.07 2.43
CA ILE A 146 1.04 -25.87 1.22
C ILE A 146 0.32 -25.02 0.20
N VAL A 147 0.92 -24.90 -0.98
CA VAL A 147 0.28 -24.29 -2.14
C VAL A 147 -0.17 -25.40 -3.09
N ASN A 148 -1.48 -25.53 -3.26
CA ASN A 148 -2.06 -26.47 -4.21
C ASN A 148 -2.26 -25.79 -5.57
N LEU A 149 -1.46 -26.15 -6.57
CA LEU A 149 -1.53 -25.56 -7.92
C LEU A 149 -2.58 -26.23 -8.81
N ASN A 150 -3.25 -27.28 -8.32
CA ASN A 150 -4.32 -27.95 -9.05
C ASN A 150 -5.68 -27.55 -8.49
N ASP A 151 -6.36 -26.63 -9.17
CA ASP A 151 -7.68 -26.12 -8.77
C ASP A 151 -8.80 -27.17 -8.81
N ASP A 152 -8.61 -28.26 -9.57
CA ASP A 152 -9.60 -29.35 -9.68
C ASP A 152 -9.58 -30.29 -8.47
N VAL A 153 -8.49 -30.28 -7.72
CA VAL A 153 -8.21 -31.19 -6.61
C VAL A 153 -8.23 -30.41 -5.29
N SER A 154 -8.78 -30.99 -4.23
CA SER A 154 -8.73 -30.39 -2.88
C SER A 154 -7.80 -31.19 -1.98
N ILE A 155 -6.92 -30.48 -1.28
CA ILE A 155 -6.09 -31.04 -0.22
C ILE A 155 -6.80 -30.80 1.11
N THR A 156 -7.07 -31.88 1.84
CA THR A 156 -7.61 -31.81 3.20
C THR A 156 -6.47 -31.50 4.18
N PRO A 157 -6.60 -30.47 5.04
CA PRO A 157 -5.63 -30.21 6.10
C PRO A 157 -5.43 -31.42 7.02
N ARG A 158 -4.18 -31.73 7.37
CA ARG A 158 -3.78 -32.86 8.23
C ARG A 158 -3.23 -32.41 9.59
N GLY A 159 -2.81 -31.16 9.72
CA GLY A 159 -2.22 -30.60 10.94
C GLY A 159 -2.31 -29.07 10.98
N ASN A 160 -1.26 -28.42 11.49
CA ASN A 160 -1.21 -26.97 11.67
C ASN A 160 -0.68 -26.20 10.45
N GLU A 161 -0.43 -26.88 9.33
CA GLU A 161 0.01 -26.24 8.09
C GLU A 161 -1.04 -25.28 7.54
N MET A 162 -0.61 -24.16 6.96
CA MET A 162 -1.51 -23.25 6.25
C MET A 162 -1.73 -23.75 4.82
N ILE A 163 -2.99 -23.84 4.37
CA ILE A 163 -3.31 -24.28 3.00
C ILE A 163 -3.69 -23.10 2.13
N VAL A 164 -3.07 -23.01 0.95
CA VAL A 164 -3.40 -22.06 -0.13
C VAL A 164 -3.94 -22.87 -1.31
N GLN A 165 -5.25 -22.80 -1.55
CA GLN A 165 -5.88 -23.54 -2.65
C GLN A 165 -7.21 -22.90 -3.09
N ALA A 166 -7.63 -23.17 -4.32
CA ALA A 166 -8.87 -22.62 -4.86
C ALA A 166 -10.13 -23.22 -4.21
N ARG A 167 -10.11 -24.54 -3.99
CA ARG A 167 -11.27 -25.32 -3.59
C ARG A 167 -11.05 -26.02 -2.26
N PHE A 168 -12.02 -25.86 -1.37
CA PHE A 168 -12.08 -26.58 -0.10
C PHE A 168 -13.34 -27.44 -0.05
N GLU A 169 -13.20 -28.64 0.53
CA GLU A 169 -14.35 -29.43 0.95
C GLU A 169 -15.19 -28.70 2.00
N ASN A 170 -16.46 -29.10 2.15
CA ASN A 170 -17.38 -28.40 3.04
C ASN A 170 -16.90 -28.50 4.50
N GLY A 171 -16.69 -27.35 5.14
CA GLY A 171 -16.16 -27.27 6.51
C GLY A 171 -14.65 -27.45 6.64
N ALA A 172 -13.90 -27.73 5.56
CA ALA A 172 -12.45 -27.95 5.62
C ALA A 172 -11.63 -26.64 5.70
N PHE A 173 -12.19 -25.51 5.23
CA PHE A 173 -11.50 -24.22 5.24
C PHE A 173 -11.42 -23.63 6.65
N ARG A 174 -10.19 -23.37 7.14
CA ARG A 174 -9.96 -22.72 8.43
C ARG A 174 -9.69 -21.24 8.22
N SER A 175 -10.65 -20.38 8.56
CA SER A 175 -10.56 -18.94 8.27
C SER A 175 -9.36 -18.24 8.92
N ASN A 176 -8.92 -18.73 10.08
CA ASN A 176 -7.75 -18.19 10.79
C ASN A 176 -6.42 -18.75 10.29
N GLN A 177 -6.38 -19.69 9.34
CA GLN A 177 -5.13 -20.30 8.85
C GLN A 177 -5.00 -20.26 7.32
N ASP A 178 -6.06 -20.64 6.61
CA ASP A 178 -6.02 -20.96 5.18
C ASP A 178 -6.31 -19.75 4.29
N PHE A 179 -5.95 -19.89 3.01
CA PHE A 179 -6.21 -18.92 1.94
C PHE A 179 -6.95 -19.58 0.79
N SER A 180 -8.16 -19.07 0.50
CA SER A 180 -8.99 -19.53 -0.62
C SER A 180 -8.75 -18.68 -1.86
N LEU A 181 -7.85 -19.12 -2.74
CA LEU A 181 -7.49 -18.45 -4.01
C LEU A 181 -6.92 -19.47 -5.00
N SER A 182 -6.96 -19.16 -6.30
CA SER A 182 -6.33 -19.95 -7.37
C SER A 182 -4.86 -19.56 -7.54
N PRO A 183 -3.89 -20.45 -7.26
CA PRO A 183 -2.47 -20.14 -7.38
C PRO A 183 -1.86 -20.55 -8.74
N ASP A 184 -2.63 -21.18 -9.63
CA ASP A 184 -2.25 -21.42 -11.02
C ASP A 184 -2.37 -20.10 -11.83
N VAL A 185 -1.31 -19.30 -11.77
CA VAL A 185 -1.21 -18.00 -12.44
C VAL A 185 0.01 -17.93 -13.35
N ALA A 186 -0.13 -17.22 -14.46
CA ALA A 186 0.93 -17.05 -15.45
C ALA A 186 2.06 -16.12 -14.95
N THR A 187 3.22 -16.20 -15.59
CA THR A 187 4.34 -15.27 -15.35
C THR A 187 3.96 -13.83 -15.72
N PHE A 188 4.48 -12.86 -14.95
CA PHE A 188 4.39 -11.45 -15.32
C PHE A 188 5.08 -11.17 -16.66
N VAL A 189 4.38 -10.47 -17.56
CA VAL A 189 4.93 -10.01 -18.84
C VAL A 189 4.66 -8.51 -18.97
N ASN A 190 5.71 -7.73 -19.20
CA ASN A 190 5.67 -6.27 -19.24
C ASN A 190 4.84 -5.67 -20.41
N THR A 191 4.39 -6.49 -21.37
CA THR A 191 3.55 -6.07 -22.50
C THR A 191 2.09 -6.47 -22.35
N THR A 192 1.72 -7.26 -21.32
CA THR A 192 0.34 -7.75 -21.12
C THR A 192 -0.70 -6.63 -21.11
N TRP A 193 -0.34 -5.47 -20.56
CA TRP A 193 -1.20 -4.28 -20.51
C TRP A 193 -1.72 -3.84 -21.89
N GLN A 194 -0.99 -4.12 -22.98
CA GLN A 194 -1.39 -3.72 -24.34
C GLN A 194 -2.68 -4.40 -24.79
N ASN A 195 -2.93 -5.60 -24.27
CA ASN A 195 -4.13 -6.39 -24.55
C ASN A 195 -5.21 -6.20 -23.47
N ARG A 196 -4.95 -5.41 -22.43
CA ARG A 196 -5.92 -5.17 -21.37
C ARG A 196 -6.94 -4.12 -21.82
N PRO A 197 -8.25 -4.36 -21.61
CA PRO A 197 -9.25 -3.37 -21.95
C PRO A 197 -9.12 -2.12 -21.06
N SER A 198 -9.52 -0.99 -21.63
CA SER A 198 -9.82 0.20 -20.83
C SER A 198 -11.01 -0.08 -19.92
N ILE A 199 -11.13 0.65 -18.80
CA ILE A 199 -12.37 0.65 -18.02
C ILE A 199 -13.54 1.32 -18.77
N MET A 200 -13.24 1.94 -19.92
CA MET A 200 -14.19 2.51 -20.89
C MET A 200 -14.34 1.58 -22.11
N PRO A 201 -15.46 1.64 -22.86
CA PRO A 201 -16.62 2.53 -22.68
C PRO A 201 -17.41 2.19 -21.42
N LEU A 202 -18.12 3.18 -20.89
CA LEU A 202 -18.94 3.01 -19.70
C LEU A 202 -20.00 1.93 -19.93
N LYS A 203 -20.85 2.10 -20.96
CA LYS A 203 -21.81 1.09 -21.40
C LYS A 203 -21.15 0.12 -22.38
N ARG A 204 -21.42 -1.16 -22.22
CA ARG A 204 -20.99 -2.24 -23.14
C ARG A 204 -22.22 -2.83 -23.84
N PRO A 205 -22.03 -3.60 -24.94
CA PRO A 205 -23.16 -4.17 -25.70
C PRO A 205 -24.02 -5.13 -24.89
N ILE A 206 -23.43 -5.84 -23.92
CA ILE A 206 -24.13 -6.80 -23.07
C ILE A 206 -24.14 -6.26 -21.64
N ASP A 207 -25.32 -5.97 -21.10
CA ASP A 207 -25.45 -5.42 -19.76
C ASP A 207 -25.07 -6.45 -18.69
N TYR A 208 -25.39 -7.72 -18.86
CA TYR A 208 -24.97 -8.77 -17.92
C TYR A 208 -24.87 -10.13 -18.61
N SER A 209 -23.92 -10.94 -18.14
CA SER A 209 -23.70 -12.31 -18.64
C SER A 209 -23.56 -13.28 -17.47
N LEU A 210 -24.22 -14.43 -17.57
CA LEU A 210 -24.02 -15.55 -16.66
C LEU A 210 -22.79 -16.34 -17.09
N VAL A 211 -21.79 -16.41 -16.22
CA VAL A 211 -20.54 -17.13 -16.51
C VAL A 211 -20.69 -18.58 -16.06
N VAL A 212 -20.67 -19.52 -17.01
CA VAL A 212 -20.92 -20.95 -16.75
C VAL A 212 -19.78 -21.82 -17.27
N ASP A 213 -19.54 -22.93 -16.57
CA ASP A 213 -18.54 -23.95 -16.95
C ASP A 213 -19.08 -24.95 -17.96
N LEU A 214 -20.39 -25.19 -17.95
CA LEU A 214 -21.13 -26.04 -18.88
C LEU A 214 -22.42 -25.32 -19.29
N PRO A 215 -22.90 -25.47 -20.53
CA PRO A 215 -24.15 -24.86 -20.95
C PRO A 215 -25.31 -25.45 -20.13
N ASP A 216 -26.16 -24.61 -19.55
CA ASP A 216 -27.38 -25.12 -18.90
C ASP A 216 -28.39 -25.50 -20.00
N THR A 217 -29.04 -26.67 -19.86
CA THR A 217 -30.07 -27.13 -20.82
C THR A 217 -31.43 -26.49 -20.58
N LYS A 218 -31.52 -25.61 -19.58
CA LYS A 218 -32.70 -24.80 -19.26
C LYS A 218 -32.57 -23.42 -19.91
N ASP A 219 -33.64 -22.95 -20.54
CA ASP A 219 -33.76 -21.59 -21.09
C ASP A 219 -33.62 -20.53 -19.99
N SER A 220 -32.38 -20.20 -19.63
CA SER A 220 -32.07 -19.03 -18.81
C SER A 220 -32.38 -17.78 -19.64
N LYS A 221 -33.16 -16.85 -19.07
CA LYS A 221 -33.41 -15.54 -19.70
C LYS A 221 -32.17 -14.64 -19.75
N ILE A 222 -31.08 -15.07 -19.09
CA ILE A 222 -29.83 -14.33 -19.00
C ILE A 222 -28.84 -14.91 -20.03
N PRO A 223 -28.19 -14.08 -20.86
CA PRO A 223 -27.16 -14.53 -21.79
C PRO A 223 -26.04 -15.29 -21.07
N GLU A 224 -25.72 -16.49 -21.54
CA GLU A 224 -24.65 -17.31 -20.98
C GLU A 224 -23.34 -17.11 -21.74
N VAL A 225 -22.24 -17.00 -20.99
CA VAL A 225 -20.89 -17.10 -21.53
C VAL A 225 -20.30 -18.40 -21.01
N HIS A 226 -20.23 -19.38 -21.90
CA HIS A 226 -19.60 -20.65 -21.63
C HIS A 226 -18.08 -20.51 -21.69
N CYS A 227 -17.42 -20.82 -20.58
CA CYS A 227 -16.00 -20.66 -20.45
C CYS A 227 -15.29 -22.03 -20.32
N VAL A 228 -14.30 -22.30 -21.16
CA VAL A 228 -13.35 -23.41 -21.00
C VAL A 228 -11.96 -22.77 -20.84
N GLY A 229 -11.36 -22.82 -19.65
CA GLY A 229 -10.12 -22.08 -19.36
C GLY A 229 -10.31 -20.55 -19.28
N ASP A 230 -9.33 -19.73 -19.70
CA ASP A 230 -9.46 -18.26 -19.68
C ASP A 230 -10.49 -17.79 -20.71
N CYS A 231 -11.55 -17.13 -20.24
CA CYS A 231 -12.60 -16.57 -21.09
C CYS A 231 -12.68 -15.04 -21.03
N SER A 232 -11.62 -14.37 -20.59
CA SER A 232 -11.57 -12.90 -20.50
C SER A 232 -11.94 -12.21 -21.82
N SER A 233 -11.55 -12.77 -22.98
CA SER A 233 -11.89 -12.25 -24.31
C SER A 233 -13.40 -12.25 -24.59
N SER A 234 -14.10 -13.33 -24.24
CA SER A 234 -15.56 -13.47 -24.35
C SER A 234 -16.30 -12.50 -23.41
N LEU A 235 -15.70 -12.15 -22.27
CA LEU A 235 -16.30 -11.25 -21.28
C LEU A 235 -16.07 -9.75 -21.59
N LEU A 236 -15.27 -9.40 -22.60
CA LEU A 236 -14.99 -7.99 -22.96
C LEU A 236 -16.24 -7.18 -23.28
N ALA A 237 -17.26 -7.82 -23.88
CA ALA A 237 -18.53 -7.18 -24.22
C ALA A 237 -19.53 -7.11 -23.04
N SER A 238 -19.23 -7.79 -21.93
CA SER A 238 -20.13 -7.90 -20.76
C SER A 238 -19.85 -6.79 -19.76
N PHE A 239 -20.89 -6.14 -19.26
CA PHE A 239 -20.77 -5.08 -18.26
C PHE A 239 -20.69 -5.64 -16.84
N TYR A 240 -21.66 -6.48 -16.47
CA TYR A 240 -21.68 -7.25 -15.23
C TYR A 240 -21.50 -8.75 -15.51
N CYS A 241 -20.67 -9.42 -14.70
CA CYS A 241 -20.38 -10.85 -14.85
C CYS A 241 -20.95 -11.60 -13.65
N PHE A 242 -22.02 -12.35 -13.89
CA PHE A 242 -22.72 -13.08 -12.85
C PHE A 242 -21.99 -14.41 -12.61
N LEU A 243 -21.44 -14.56 -11.40
CA LEU A 243 -20.56 -15.66 -11.02
C LEU A 243 -21.29 -16.59 -10.04
N PRO A 244 -21.84 -17.73 -10.49
CA PRO A 244 -22.35 -18.77 -9.60
C PRO A 244 -21.20 -19.46 -8.84
N PRO A 245 -21.49 -20.08 -7.68
CA PRO A 245 -20.54 -21.01 -7.08
C PRO A 245 -20.22 -22.14 -8.06
N SER A 246 -18.93 -22.40 -8.29
CA SER A 246 -18.44 -23.54 -9.06
C SER A 246 -17.03 -23.93 -8.62
N GLY A 247 -16.53 -25.08 -9.08
CA GLY A 247 -15.14 -25.49 -8.85
C GLY A 247 -14.13 -24.49 -9.41
N ASN A 248 -14.49 -23.84 -10.53
CA ASN A 248 -13.65 -22.86 -11.23
C ASN A 248 -13.90 -21.41 -10.80
N PHE A 249 -14.59 -21.17 -9.68
CA PHE A 249 -15.04 -19.83 -9.31
C PHE A 249 -13.91 -18.77 -9.32
N HIS A 250 -12.74 -19.10 -8.77
CA HIS A 250 -11.61 -18.15 -8.69
C HIS A 250 -11.04 -17.81 -10.08
N SER A 251 -10.94 -18.78 -10.99
CA SER A 251 -10.48 -18.52 -12.36
C SER A 251 -11.52 -17.71 -13.16
N ARG A 252 -12.83 -17.90 -12.91
CA ARG A 252 -13.90 -17.06 -13.48
C ARG A 252 -13.89 -15.64 -12.94
N LEU A 253 -13.67 -15.48 -11.64
CA LEU A 253 -13.49 -14.18 -11.02
C LEU A 253 -12.32 -13.43 -11.65
N LEU A 254 -11.18 -14.11 -11.79
CA LEU A 254 -9.99 -13.54 -12.40
C LEU A 254 -10.22 -13.15 -13.86
N SER A 255 -10.85 -14.02 -14.65
CA SER A 255 -11.22 -13.75 -16.05
C SER A 255 -12.14 -12.53 -16.18
N SER A 256 -13.10 -12.39 -15.25
CA SER A 256 -14.02 -11.25 -15.20
C SER A 256 -13.30 -9.92 -14.93
N LEU A 257 -12.38 -9.93 -13.96
CA LEU A 257 -11.55 -8.75 -13.64
C LEU A 257 -10.63 -8.38 -14.81
N ARG A 258 -10.00 -9.36 -15.46
CA ARG A 258 -9.17 -9.17 -16.67
C ARG A 258 -9.94 -8.52 -17.82
N ALA A 259 -11.22 -8.85 -17.95
CA ALA A 259 -12.13 -8.24 -18.92
C ALA A 259 -12.66 -6.85 -18.48
N ALA A 260 -12.28 -6.34 -17.31
CA ALA A 260 -12.86 -5.16 -16.66
C ALA A 260 -14.41 -5.25 -16.53
N CYS A 261 -14.92 -6.47 -16.39
CA CYS A 261 -16.31 -6.76 -16.11
C CYS A 261 -16.53 -6.72 -14.58
N ILE A 262 -17.61 -6.09 -14.11
CA ILE A 262 -17.88 -6.00 -12.67
C ILE A 262 -18.42 -7.35 -12.18
N PRO A 263 -17.72 -8.05 -11.27
CA PRO A 263 -18.18 -9.33 -10.76
C PRO A 263 -19.43 -9.18 -9.89
N VAL A 264 -20.42 -10.04 -10.13
CA VAL A 264 -21.63 -10.19 -9.32
C VAL A 264 -21.66 -11.62 -8.81
N VAL A 265 -21.24 -11.81 -7.57
CA VAL A 265 -21.13 -13.13 -6.94
C VAL A 265 -22.51 -13.59 -6.51
N LEU A 266 -23.00 -14.67 -7.13
CA LEU A 266 -24.31 -15.27 -6.85
C LEU A 266 -24.27 -16.24 -5.67
N SER A 267 -23.61 -15.83 -4.59
CA SER A 267 -23.45 -16.60 -3.37
C SER A 267 -23.16 -15.69 -2.18
N THR A 268 -23.77 -16.02 -1.04
CA THR A 268 -23.46 -15.37 0.23
C THR A 268 -22.28 -16.01 0.95
N THR A 269 -21.95 -17.28 0.63
CA THR A 269 -20.97 -18.10 1.35
C THR A 269 -19.69 -18.37 0.56
N GLN A 270 -19.70 -18.18 -0.77
CA GLN A 270 -18.51 -18.34 -1.61
C GLN A 270 -17.36 -17.52 -1.00
N ARG A 271 -16.15 -18.07 -0.96
CA ARG A 271 -14.98 -17.32 -0.46
C ARG A 271 -14.30 -16.58 -1.62
N LEU A 272 -13.79 -15.39 -1.33
CA LEU A 272 -13.05 -14.57 -2.29
C LEU A 272 -11.54 -14.57 -1.95
N PRO A 273 -10.66 -14.39 -2.95
CA PRO A 273 -9.23 -14.25 -2.71
C PRO A 273 -8.94 -13.13 -1.71
N PHE A 274 -8.11 -13.44 -0.71
CA PHE A 274 -7.72 -12.52 0.36
C PHE A 274 -8.90 -11.77 1.01
N GLN A 275 -10.04 -12.43 1.19
CA GLN A 275 -11.29 -11.81 1.68
C GLN A 275 -11.14 -11.02 2.99
N ASP A 276 -10.19 -11.39 3.85
CA ASP A 276 -9.95 -10.69 5.12
C ASP A 276 -9.18 -9.36 4.94
N HIS A 277 -8.50 -9.18 3.80
CA HIS A 277 -7.66 -8.02 3.49
C HIS A 277 -8.27 -7.12 2.41
N LEU A 278 -8.83 -7.73 1.35
CA LEU A 278 -9.49 -7.05 0.25
C LEU A 278 -10.97 -6.80 0.57
N ASP A 279 -11.36 -5.52 0.53
CA ASP A 279 -12.74 -5.10 0.68
C ASP A 279 -13.48 -5.24 -0.64
N TRP A 280 -13.93 -6.47 -0.93
CA TRP A 280 -14.61 -6.83 -2.17
C TRP A 280 -15.90 -6.05 -2.46
N ARG A 281 -16.46 -5.33 -1.47
CA ARG A 281 -17.55 -4.39 -1.68
C ARG A 281 -17.15 -3.21 -2.58
N LEU A 282 -15.85 -2.91 -2.67
CA LEU A 282 -15.32 -1.84 -3.51
C LEU A 282 -15.21 -2.24 -5.00
N ALA A 283 -15.32 -3.52 -5.34
CA ALA A 283 -15.04 -4.02 -6.69
C ALA A 283 -16.06 -5.04 -7.22
N SER A 284 -16.99 -5.50 -6.39
CA SER A 284 -17.96 -6.55 -6.75
C SER A 284 -19.26 -6.43 -5.94
N PHE A 285 -20.32 -7.02 -6.46
CA PHE A 285 -21.57 -7.20 -5.73
C PHE A 285 -21.74 -8.65 -5.25
N ARG A 286 -22.51 -8.84 -4.18
CA ARG A 286 -22.87 -10.17 -3.67
C ARG A 286 -24.37 -10.28 -3.48
N PHE A 287 -24.96 -11.30 -4.07
CA PHE A 287 -26.38 -11.61 -3.95
C PHE A 287 -26.59 -13.11 -3.79
N ALA A 288 -27.66 -13.52 -3.10
CA ALA A 288 -28.06 -14.93 -3.09
C ALA A 288 -28.53 -15.33 -4.50
N LYS A 289 -28.23 -16.57 -4.93
CA LYS A 289 -28.66 -17.09 -6.25
C LYS A 289 -30.18 -17.00 -6.46
N SER A 290 -30.98 -17.08 -5.39
CA SER A 290 -32.44 -16.93 -5.45
C SER A 290 -32.90 -15.53 -5.86
N MET A 291 -32.07 -14.49 -5.68
CA MET A 291 -32.40 -13.12 -6.08
C MET A 291 -32.14 -12.82 -7.55
N LEU A 292 -31.59 -13.78 -8.30
CA LEU A 292 -31.20 -13.63 -9.70
C LEU A 292 -32.23 -12.89 -10.59
N PRO A 293 -33.55 -13.10 -10.46
CA PRO A 293 -34.53 -12.36 -11.26
C PRO A 293 -34.60 -10.85 -11.01
N HIS A 294 -34.19 -10.37 -9.82
CA HIS A 294 -34.27 -8.96 -9.42
C HIS A 294 -32.94 -8.21 -9.54
N ILE A 295 -31.81 -8.93 -9.66
CA ILE A 295 -30.48 -8.33 -9.72
C ILE A 295 -30.34 -7.33 -10.90
N PRO A 296 -30.82 -7.62 -12.12
CA PRO A 296 -30.71 -6.68 -13.24
C PRO A 296 -31.32 -5.30 -12.94
N GLU A 297 -32.52 -5.27 -12.35
CA GLU A 297 -33.22 -4.03 -11.97
C GLU A 297 -32.39 -3.21 -10.97
N ILE A 298 -31.82 -3.87 -9.94
CA ILE A 298 -30.95 -3.21 -8.96
C ILE A 298 -29.69 -2.62 -9.62
N LEU A 299 -29.09 -3.33 -10.58
CA LEU A 299 -27.86 -2.89 -11.24
C LEU A 299 -28.10 -1.74 -12.24
N GLU A 300 -29.31 -1.60 -12.76
CA GLU A 300 -29.72 -0.49 -13.64
C GLU A 300 -29.88 0.84 -12.89
N GLU A 301 -30.14 0.79 -11.57
CA GLU A 301 -30.27 1.98 -10.72
C GLU A 301 -28.92 2.61 -10.33
N LEU A 302 -27.80 1.94 -10.60
CA LEU A 302 -26.48 2.40 -10.19
C LEU A 302 -26.04 3.65 -10.97
N GLU A 303 -25.48 4.62 -10.23
CA GLU A 303 -24.87 5.79 -10.85
C GLU A 303 -23.62 5.42 -11.66
N LYS A 304 -23.37 6.20 -12.71
CA LYS A 304 -22.30 5.94 -13.66
C LYS A 304 -20.92 6.08 -13.02
N GLU A 305 -20.81 7.02 -12.09
CA GLU A 305 -19.64 7.35 -11.30
C GLU A 305 -19.23 6.17 -10.40
N ASP A 306 -20.21 5.54 -9.74
CA ASP A 306 -20.01 4.36 -8.89
C ASP A 306 -19.53 3.18 -9.70
N VAL A 307 -20.15 2.94 -10.85
CA VAL A 307 -19.75 1.90 -11.79
C VAL A 307 -18.32 2.09 -12.29
N MET A 308 -17.91 3.32 -12.58
CA MET A 308 -16.53 3.62 -12.96
C MET A 308 -15.55 3.34 -11.82
N GLU A 309 -15.91 3.70 -10.58
CA GLU A 309 -15.08 3.43 -9.42
C GLU A 309 -14.98 1.92 -9.14
N LEU A 310 -16.06 1.16 -9.27
CA LEU A 310 -16.07 -0.30 -9.15
C LEU A 310 -15.11 -0.95 -10.16
N ARG A 311 -15.15 -0.56 -11.45
CA ARG A 311 -14.21 -1.07 -12.46
C ARG A 311 -12.76 -0.69 -12.14
N ARG A 312 -12.54 0.54 -11.68
CA ARG A 312 -11.20 1.02 -11.30
C ARG A 312 -10.65 0.23 -10.11
N ARG A 313 -11.47 -0.01 -9.09
CA ARG A 313 -11.12 -0.85 -7.93
C ARG A 313 -10.90 -2.31 -8.34
N GLY A 314 -11.71 -2.83 -9.28
CA GLY A 314 -11.49 -4.13 -9.91
C GLY A 314 -10.10 -4.25 -10.52
N LYS A 315 -9.59 -3.21 -11.20
CA LYS A 315 -8.19 -3.19 -11.68
C LYS A 315 -7.15 -3.18 -10.56
N VAL A 316 -7.40 -2.44 -9.48
CA VAL A 316 -6.51 -2.45 -8.30
C VAL A 316 -6.46 -3.85 -7.68
N PHE A 317 -7.60 -4.55 -7.61
CA PHE A 317 -7.70 -5.89 -7.04
C PHE A 317 -7.11 -6.93 -7.98
N LEU A 318 -7.28 -6.77 -9.29
CA LEU A 318 -6.60 -7.57 -10.30
C LEU A 318 -5.09 -7.52 -10.12
N ALA A 319 -4.51 -6.35 -9.85
CA ALA A 319 -3.07 -6.20 -9.61
C ALA A 319 -2.55 -6.90 -8.33
N ARG A 320 -3.43 -7.54 -7.53
CA ARG A 320 -3.09 -8.42 -6.40
C ARG A 320 -3.12 -9.91 -6.74
N LEU A 321 -3.70 -10.26 -7.89
CA LEU A 321 -4.10 -11.63 -8.24
C LEU A 321 -3.66 -12.06 -9.64
N ASP A 322 -3.31 -11.12 -10.53
CA ASP A 322 -3.28 -11.36 -11.97
C ASP A 322 -2.25 -12.38 -12.44
N ASP A 323 -1.03 -12.26 -11.92
CA ASP A 323 0.13 -13.03 -12.33
C ASP A 323 0.95 -13.49 -11.12
N ALA A 324 1.94 -14.34 -11.37
CA ALA A 324 2.80 -14.93 -10.36
C ALA A 324 3.50 -13.89 -9.47
N GLN A 325 3.92 -12.73 -10.01
CA GLN A 325 4.57 -11.69 -9.22
C GLN A 325 3.55 -10.95 -8.34
N ALA A 326 2.40 -10.59 -8.90
CA ALA A 326 1.31 -9.97 -8.15
C ALA A 326 0.85 -10.86 -6.99
N LEU A 327 0.61 -12.14 -7.27
CA LEU A 327 0.16 -13.10 -6.27
C LEU A 327 1.24 -13.40 -5.22
N SER A 328 2.52 -13.43 -5.60
CA SER A 328 3.65 -13.65 -4.68
C SER A 328 3.69 -12.53 -3.62
N LYS A 329 3.65 -11.27 -4.07
CA LYS A 329 3.62 -10.10 -3.18
C LYS A 329 2.42 -10.14 -2.23
N SER A 330 1.23 -10.47 -2.74
CA SER A 330 0.03 -10.54 -1.94
C SER A 330 0.02 -11.72 -0.96
N LEU A 331 0.44 -12.92 -1.37
CA LEU A 331 0.47 -14.08 -0.49
C LEU A 331 1.49 -13.87 0.64
N VAL A 332 2.69 -13.39 0.34
CA VAL A 332 3.73 -13.16 1.36
C VAL A 332 3.32 -12.06 2.34
N ALA A 333 2.67 -10.98 1.86
CA ALA A 333 2.08 -9.97 2.74
C ALA A 333 0.97 -10.55 3.64
N ALA A 334 0.09 -11.38 3.08
CA ALA A 334 -0.99 -11.99 3.85
C ALA A 334 -0.46 -13.01 4.88
N LEU A 335 0.59 -13.76 4.54
CA LEU A 335 1.29 -14.64 5.48
C LEU A 335 1.94 -13.83 6.59
N SER A 336 2.66 -12.75 6.26
CA SER A 336 3.28 -11.82 7.22
C SER A 336 2.28 -11.28 8.23
N GLU A 337 1.11 -10.84 7.77
CA GLU A 337 0.04 -10.36 8.64
C GLU A 337 -0.58 -11.48 9.47
N ARG A 338 -0.73 -12.69 8.89
CA ARG A 338 -1.26 -13.87 9.59
C ARG A 338 -0.38 -14.29 10.76
N VAL A 339 0.94 -14.28 10.56
CA VAL A 339 1.93 -14.70 11.57
C VAL A 339 2.43 -13.54 12.43
N GLN A 340 1.94 -12.31 12.18
CA GLN A 340 2.32 -11.09 12.89
C GLN A 340 3.83 -10.79 12.89
N VAL A 341 4.51 -11.13 11.79
CA VAL A 341 5.94 -10.84 11.57
C VAL A 341 6.04 -9.87 10.40
N ASN A 342 6.72 -8.73 10.59
CA ASN A 342 6.84 -7.71 9.56
C ASN A 342 7.66 -8.19 8.34
N LEU A 343 7.43 -7.60 7.18
CA LEU A 343 8.29 -7.76 6.00
C LEU A 343 9.53 -6.87 6.13
N GLU A 344 10.46 -7.03 5.18
CA GLU A 344 11.58 -6.11 5.05
C GLU A 344 11.11 -4.68 4.74
N LEU A 345 11.90 -3.69 5.13
CA LEU A 345 11.65 -2.32 4.70
C LEU A 345 12.10 -2.14 3.25
N TYR A 346 11.51 -1.19 2.55
CA TYR A 346 12.00 -0.81 1.22
C TYR A 346 13.51 -0.56 1.24
N PRO A 347 14.26 -1.05 0.25
CA PRO A 347 15.67 -0.74 0.15
C PRO A 347 15.87 0.76 -0.11
N GLU A 348 16.87 1.34 0.55
CA GLU A 348 17.35 2.68 0.25
C GLU A 348 18.40 2.59 -0.86
N VAL A 349 18.53 3.65 -1.67
CA VAL A 349 19.58 3.76 -2.68
C VAL A 349 20.79 4.41 -2.04
N GLU A 350 21.94 3.71 -2.06
CA GLU A 350 23.19 4.25 -1.54
C GLU A 350 23.61 5.51 -2.32
N ALA A 351 23.84 6.60 -1.60
CA ALA A 351 24.30 7.84 -2.20
C ALA A 351 25.81 7.79 -2.47
N ASN A 352 26.19 7.75 -3.74
CA ASN A 352 27.57 7.96 -4.20
C ASN A 352 28.01 9.42 -4.00
N LEU A 353 28.34 9.77 -2.76
CA LEU A 353 28.68 11.13 -2.36
C LEU A 353 29.96 11.62 -3.05
N ILE A 354 29.90 12.85 -3.55
CA ILE A 354 31.05 13.56 -4.10
C ILE A 354 31.17 14.94 -3.50
N ALA A 355 32.39 15.35 -3.19
CA ALA A 355 32.66 16.72 -2.81
C ALA A 355 33.09 17.52 -4.03
N PRO A 356 32.67 18.80 -4.16
CA PRO A 356 33.11 19.64 -5.27
C PRO A 356 34.63 19.85 -5.41
N ASN A 357 35.38 19.66 -4.32
CA ASN A 357 36.83 19.76 -4.30
C ASN A 357 37.48 18.54 -3.61
N ASN A 358 36.83 17.36 -3.68
CA ASN A 358 37.25 16.14 -2.97
C ASN A 358 37.40 16.30 -1.44
N LYS A 359 36.81 17.34 -0.84
CA LYS A 359 36.75 17.55 0.61
C LYS A 359 35.31 17.87 1.04
N PHE A 360 34.72 17.01 1.88
CA PHE A 360 33.49 17.33 2.60
C PHE A 360 33.85 18.11 3.87
N SER A 361 33.38 19.36 3.98
CA SER A 361 33.49 20.13 5.22
C SER A 361 32.29 19.81 6.10
N ASN A 362 32.51 19.13 7.23
CA ASN A 362 31.46 18.87 8.24
C ASN A 362 31.19 20.07 9.17
N ILE A 363 31.86 21.20 8.95
CA ILE A 363 32.11 22.23 9.98
C ILE A 363 30.94 23.24 10.08
N THR A 364 30.11 23.37 9.04
CA THR A 364 29.14 24.48 8.91
C THR A 364 27.74 24.21 9.46
N PHE A 365 27.44 23.02 9.98
CA PHE A 365 26.06 22.64 10.29
C PHE A 365 25.66 22.95 11.73
N LYS A 366 25.14 24.16 11.95
CA LYS A 366 24.66 24.61 13.27
C LYS A 366 23.16 24.42 13.49
N ALA A 367 22.38 24.09 12.47
CA ALA A 367 20.93 23.93 12.59
C ALA A 367 20.56 22.63 13.34
N LEU A 368 19.58 22.72 14.25
CA LEU A 368 18.98 21.54 14.89
C LEU A 368 18.31 20.68 13.80
N ARG A 369 18.82 19.48 13.58
CA ARG A 369 18.26 18.54 12.60
C ARG A 369 17.28 17.62 13.28
N ILE A 370 16.07 17.59 12.75
CA ILE A 370 15.01 16.74 13.26
C ILE A 370 14.82 15.61 12.26
N GLN A 371 15.11 14.41 12.72
CA GLN A 371 14.76 13.21 11.97
C GLN A 371 13.24 13.05 12.00
N SER A 372 12.68 12.56 10.90
CA SER A 372 11.28 12.20 10.86
C SER A 372 10.92 11.25 12.01
N LEU A 373 9.91 11.64 12.81
CA LEU A 373 9.38 10.84 13.92
C LEU A 373 8.57 9.62 13.42
N THR A 374 8.06 9.66 12.18
CA THR A 374 7.20 8.61 11.62
C THR A 374 7.95 7.29 11.40
N GLY A 375 9.28 7.34 11.26
CA GLY A 375 10.13 6.15 11.19
C GLY A 375 10.15 5.30 12.48
N LYS A 376 9.60 5.78 13.60
CA LYS A 376 9.47 5.02 14.85
C LYS A 376 8.15 4.26 14.98
N GLN A 377 7.16 4.49 14.11
CA GLN A 377 5.84 3.84 14.14
C GLN A 377 5.79 2.51 13.37
N LYS A 378 6.93 1.85 13.14
CA LYS A 378 7.03 0.66 12.27
C LYS A 378 6.09 -0.48 12.68
N PHE A 379 5.95 -0.72 13.98
CA PHE A 379 5.12 -1.82 14.50
C PHE A 379 3.62 -1.55 14.35
N THR A 380 3.20 -0.29 14.59
CA THR A 380 1.77 0.07 14.51
C THR A 380 1.33 0.38 13.09
N ALA A 381 2.24 0.81 12.20
CA ALA A 381 1.90 1.22 10.85
C ALA A 381 1.32 0.06 10.03
N ASN A 382 1.86 -1.15 10.17
CA ASN A 382 1.33 -2.30 9.43
C ASN A 382 -0.10 -2.63 9.90
N ASN A 383 -0.34 -2.68 11.22
CA ASN A 383 -1.66 -2.99 11.76
C ASN A 383 -2.71 -1.91 11.47
N MET A 384 -2.35 -0.62 11.62
CA MET A 384 -3.30 0.48 11.46
C MET A 384 -3.65 0.74 9.99
N TYR A 385 -2.68 0.58 9.08
CA TYR A 385 -2.81 1.02 7.70
C TYR A 385 -2.80 -0.12 6.67
N SER A 386 -2.67 -1.39 7.09
CA SER A 386 -2.78 -2.56 6.21
C SER A 386 -4.03 -2.50 5.35
N ARG A 387 -5.21 -2.26 5.95
CA ARG A 387 -6.47 -2.22 5.21
C ARG A 387 -6.45 -1.18 4.09
N ALA A 388 -5.99 0.04 4.35
CA ALA A 388 -5.90 1.08 3.33
C ALA A 388 -4.91 0.70 2.22
N ARG A 389 -3.78 0.09 2.60
CA ARG A 389 -2.74 -0.36 1.69
C ARG A 389 -3.24 -1.44 0.72
N TRP A 390 -3.83 -2.53 1.24
CA TRP A 390 -4.39 -3.63 0.45
C TRP A 390 -5.43 -3.16 -0.58
N ASN A 391 -6.25 -2.19 -0.19
CA ASN A 391 -7.35 -1.66 -1.00
C ASN A 391 -6.93 -0.49 -1.91
N SER A 392 -5.66 -0.14 -1.94
CA SER A 392 -5.05 0.87 -2.81
C SER A 392 -4.13 0.22 -3.84
N GLY A 393 -3.58 1.00 -4.77
CA GLY A 393 -2.56 0.51 -5.71
C GLY A 393 -1.16 0.39 -5.10
N ARG A 394 -0.96 0.59 -3.78
CA ARG A 394 0.36 0.62 -3.14
C ARG A 394 1.03 -0.76 -3.16
N ASP A 395 2.35 -0.80 -3.23
CA ASP A 395 3.10 -2.05 -3.20
C ASP A 395 2.88 -2.80 -1.87
N LEU A 396 2.92 -4.13 -1.88
CA LEU A 396 2.76 -5.03 -0.72
C LEU A 396 4.06 -5.78 -0.35
N THR A 397 5.12 -5.62 -1.14
CA THR A 397 6.37 -6.38 -1.00
C THR A 397 7.12 -6.09 0.31
N TYR A 398 6.99 -4.88 0.84
CA TYR A 398 7.77 -4.39 1.99
C TYR A 398 6.90 -3.97 3.17
N THR A 399 7.43 -3.71 4.35
CA THR A 399 6.70 -3.00 5.42
C THR A 399 6.78 -1.48 5.17
N PRO A 400 5.67 -0.73 5.25
CA PRO A 400 5.68 0.71 5.00
C PRO A 400 6.55 1.43 6.04
N ARG A 401 7.38 2.37 5.59
CA ARG A 401 8.28 3.12 6.49
C ARG A 401 7.57 4.24 7.24
N SER A 402 6.55 4.80 6.62
CA SER A 402 5.76 5.92 7.09
C SER A 402 4.51 6.00 6.25
N VAL A 403 3.43 6.54 6.79
CA VAL A 403 2.18 6.68 6.03
C VAL A 403 1.83 8.15 5.90
N HIS A 404 1.64 8.59 4.65
CA HIS A 404 1.37 9.99 4.34
C HIS A 404 -0.06 10.42 4.70
N ASP A 405 -0.94 9.46 4.98
CA ASP A 405 -2.31 9.66 5.48
C ASP A 405 -2.37 9.59 7.02
N ALA A 406 -1.22 9.50 7.70
CA ALA A 406 -1.17 9.60 9.14
C ALA A 406 -1.84 10.92 9.57
N PRO A 407 -2.82 10.88 10.48
CA PRO A 407 -3.54 12.07 10.87
C PRO A 407 -2.55 13.08 11.45
N PRO A 408 -2.68 14.38 11.12
CA PRO A 408 -1.89 15.40 11.79
C PRO A 408 -2.19 15.29 13.29
N MET A 409 -1.15 15.18 14.12
CA MET A 409 -1.32 15.23 15.57
C MET A 409 -1.94 16.60 15.92
N PRO A 410 -2.83 16.68 16.92
CA PRO A 410 -3.35 17.97 17.41
C PRO A 410 -2.23 18.79 18.05
N GLY A 411 -1.35 19.39 17.25
CA GLY A 411 -0.17 20.14 17.73
C GLY A 411 -0.53 21.37 18.55
N ASP A 412 -1.78 21.83 18.48
CA ASP A 412 -2.26 23.04 19.17
C ASP A 412 -3.33 22.74 20.22
N ALA A 413 -3.65 21.47 20.51
CA ALA A 413 -4.62 21.16 21.55
C ALA A 413 -4.02 21.51 22.92
N ALA A 414 -4.49 22.61 23.52
CA ALA A 414 -4.20 22.93 24.91
C ALA A 414 -4.66 21.76 25.79
N MET A 415 -3.76 21.24 26.64
CA MET A 415 -4.14 20.31 27.69
C MET A 415 -5.22 20.96 28.57
N TYR A 416 -6.27 20.21 28.90
CA TYR A 416 -7.22 20.63 29.93
C TYR A 416 -6.52 20.68 31.29
N GLU A 417 -6.92 21.63 32.13
CA GLU A 417 -6.44 21.75 33.50
C GLU A 417 -6.73 20.44 34.26
N GLY A 418 -5.67 19.76 34.74
CA GLY A 418 -5.78 18.49 35.50
C GLY A 418 -5.13 17.26 34.88
N THR A 419 -4.55 17.32 33.67
CA THR A 419 -3.82 16.17 33.11
C THR A 419 -2.53 15.88 33.89
N ARG A 420 -2.45 14.69 34.50
CA ARG A 420 -1.35 14.24 35.39
C ARG A 420 -0.45 13.17 34.74
N GLU A 421 -0.19 13.27 33.44
CA GLU A 421 0.75 12.33 32.81
C GLU A 421 2.19 12.73 33.16
N ASN A 422 2.74 12.07 34.19
CA ASN A 422 4.15 12.17 34.59
C ASN A 422 5.05 11.42 33.59
N LEU A 423 5.11 11.90 32.34
CA LEU A 423 6.12 11.48 31.38
C LEU A 423 7.43 12.22 31.68
N ILE A 424 8.44 11.46 32.08
CA ILE A 424 9.76 11.99 32.44
C ILE A 424 10.36 12.69 31.21
N GLY A 425 10.50 14.03 31.28
CA GLY A 425 11.23 14.83 30.28
C GLY A 425 10.47 15.99 29.60
N SER A 426 9.27 16.38 30.05
CA SER A 426 8.43 17.35 29.33
C SER A 426 8.08 18.62 30.10
N SER A 427 8.94 19.63 30.06
CA SER A 427 8.45 21.01 30.15
C SER A 427 8.07 21.45 28.73
N ARG A 428 6.75 21.51 28.43
CA ARG A 428 6.06 21.86 27.15
C ARG A 428 5.49 20.68 26.35
N LEU A 429 4.70 19.80 26.95
CA LEU A 429 3.73 18.97 26.22
C LEU A 429 2.39 19.71 26.06
N GLY A 430 2.39 20.79 25.28
CA GLY A 430 1.45 20.85 24.17
C GLY A 430 2.18 20.10 23.07
N LEU A 431 1.58 19.02 22.54
CA LEU A 431 2.20 18.15 21.53
C LEU A 431 3.04 19.02 20.59
N SER A 432 4.37 18.82 20.59
CA SER A 432 5.31 19.74 19.94
C SER A 432 4.74 20.20 18.60
N ILE A 433 4.80 21.50 18.27
CA ILE A 433 4.81 21.92 16.87
C ILE A 433 5.81 20.97 16.23
N ASP A 434 5.34 19.96 15.50
CA ASP A 434 6.24 19.00 14.89
C ASP A 434 7.13 19.86 14.02
N ALA A 435 8.38 20.01 14.44
CA ALA A 435 9.36 20.80 13.72
C ALA A 435 9.82 19.92 12.55
N ASP A 436 8.84 19.60 11.70
CA ASP A 436 9.00 18.97 10.42
C ASP A 436 9.97 19.83 9.63
N GLN A 437 10.89 19.14 8.98
CA GLN A 437 11.83 19.73 8.06
C GLN A 437 11.64 19.11 6.68
N PHE A 438 12.21 19.73 5.67
CA PHE A 438 12.20 19.21 4.31
C PHE A 438 13.61 19.12 3.74
N THR A 439 13.79 18.16 2.82
CA THR A 439 15.01 18.01 2.02
C THR A 439 14.75 18.54 0.62
N VAL A 440 15.63 19.40 0.12
CA VAL A 440 15.56 19.89 -1.27
C VAL A 440 16.41 18.97 -2.14
N ILE A 441 15.84 18.48 -3.25
CA ILE A 441 16.55 17.70 -4.26
C ILE A 441 16.58 18.48 -5.57
N ILE A 442 17.78 18.70 -6.10
CA ILE A 442 18.01 19.41 -7.36
C ILE A 442 18.72 18.47 -8.32
N LEU A 443 18.07 18.15 -9.44
CA LEU A 443 18.72 17.46 -10.54
C LEU A 443 19.48 18.48 -11.39
N THR A 444 20.75 18.24 -11.70
CA THR A 444 21.51 19.16 -12.55
C THR A 444 22.30 18.50 -13.67
N TYR A 445 22.30 19.17 -14.83
CA TYR A 445 23.08 18.83 -16.01
C TYR A 445 23.56 20.10 -16.72
N ASN A 446 24.88 20.31 -16.76
CA ASN A 446 25.55 21.46 -17.40
C ASN A 446 25.05 22.86 -16.98
N ARG A 447 24.65 23.05 -15.71
CA ARG A 447 24.04 24.30 -15.20
C ARG A 447 24.53 24.71 -13.81
N ASP A 448 25.82 24.54 -13.55
CA ASP A 448 26.46 24.80 -12.24
C ASP A 448 26.10 26.17 -11.66
N ASN A 449 26.12 27.24 -12.47
CA ASN A 449 25.79 28.60 -12.03
C ASN A 449 24.32 28.77 -11.59
N GLY A 450 23.39 28.03 -12.20
CA GLY A 450 21.98 28.00 -11.78
C GLY A 450 21.84 27.37 -10.40
N VAL A 451 22.50 26.23 -10.20
CA VAL A 451 22.53 25.52 -8.92
C VAL A 451 23.18 26.37 -7.81
N ARG A 452 24.31 27.06 -8.07
CA ARG A 452 24.94 27.97 -7.09
C ARG A 452 23.94 29.03 -6.61
N LYS A 453 23.30 29.75 -7.55
CA LYS A 453 22.29 30.77 -7.23
C LYS A 453 21.12 30.22 -6.42
N ILE A 454 20.68 29.00 -6.71
CA ILE A 454 19.62 28.33 -5.95
C ILE A 454 20.09 28.06 -4.51
N ILE A 455 21.29 27.49 -4.32
CA ILE A 455 21.86 27.24 -2.99
C ILE A 455 21.96 28.54 -2.19
N GLU A 456 22.49 29.61 -2.79
CA GLU A 456 22.55 30.93 -2.14
C GLU A 456 21.18 31.47 -1.76
N SER A 457 20.18 31.30 -2.63
CA SER A 457 18.81 31.76 -2.36
C SER A 457 18.11 30.99 -1.25
N LEU A 458 18.63 29.82 -0.85
CA LEU A 458 18.12 28.99 0.25
C LEU A 458 18.85 29.22 1.57
N ARG A 459 19.83 30.13 1.62
CA ARG A 459 20.52 30.52 2.86
C ARG A 459 19.52 31.00 3.91
N ASP A 460 19.62 30.45 5.11
CA ASP A 460 18.76 30.73 6.27
C ASP A 460 17.26 30.46 6.02
N CYS A 461 16.92 29.64 5.01
CA CYS A 461 15.53 29.23 4.75
C CYS A 461 14.97 28.41 5.92
N PRO A 462 13.79 28.77 6.48
CA PRO A 462 13.16 28.03 7.56
C PRO A 462 12.83 26.58 7.17
N HIS A 463 12.91 25.66 8.15
CA HIS A 463 12.60 24.23 8.00
C HIS A 463 13.44 23.44 6.98
N LEU A 464 14.43 24.07 6.34
CA LEU A 464 15.36 23.36 5.46
C LEU A 464 16.28 22.45 6.28
N ASN A 465 16.27 21.14 6.00
CA ASN A 465 17.18 20.18 6.64
C ASN A 465 18.51 20.06 5.89
N LYS A 466 18.42 19.90 4.56
CA LYS A 466 19.53 19.57 3.65
C LYS A 466 19.16 19.90 2.20
N ILE A 467 20.18 20.18 1.39
CA ILE A 467 20.11 20.21 -0.07
C ILE A 467 20.89 19.02 -0.64
N ILE A 468 20.27 18.25 -1.52
CA ILE A 468 20.88 17.17 -2.29
C ILE A 468 20.95 17.60 -3.75
N ILE A 469 22.16 17.66 -4.31
CA ILE A 469 22.40 17.92 -5.72
C ILE A 469 22.65 16.59 -6.42
N VAL A 470 21.70 16.13 -7.22
CA VAL A 470 21.85 14.94 -8.05
C VAL A 470 22.57 15.33 -9.33
N TRP A 471 23.81 14.85 -9.44
CA TRP A 471 24.76 15.27 -10.46
C TRP A 471 24.72 14.33 -11.66
N ASN A 472 24.04 14.75 -12.74
CA ASN A 472 23.86 13.94 -13.94
C ASN A 472 24.98 14.08 -14.98
N ASN A 473 26.02 14.89 -14.71
CA ASN A 473 27.17 15.00 -15.61
C ASN A 473 28.14 13.83 -15.36
N LEU A 474 28.01 12.75 -16.13
CA LEU A 474 28.81 11.53 -15.94
C LEU A 474 30.31 11.72 -16.21
N GLU A 475 30.64 12.60 -17.15
CA GLU A 475 32.02 12.82 -17.61
C GLU A 475 32.78 13.88 -16.80
N ARG A 476 32.10 14.60 -15.91
CA ARG A 476 32.67 15.76 -15.20
C ARG A 476 32.20 15.79 -13.76
N ARG A 477 33.13 15.96 -12.81
CA ARG A 477 32.80 16.21 -11.40
C ARG A 477 32.41 17.68 -11.16
N PRO A 478 31.59 18.00 -10.14
CA PRO A 478 31.40 19.38 -9.71
C PRO A 478 32.75 20.01 -9.40
N ASN A 479 33.00 21.22 -9.87
CA ASN A 479 34.28 21.92 -9.69
C ASN A 479 34.07 23.35 -9.19
N GLY A 480 35.16 23.96 -8.72
CA GLY A 480 35.18 25.33 -8.22
C GLY A 480 34.54 25.48 -6.84
N THR A 481 34.31 26.73 -6.44
CA THR A 481 33.69 27.04 -5.14
C THR A 481 32.18 26.93 -5.24
N TRP A 482 31.58 26.30 -4.22
CA TRP A 482 30.14 26.16 -4.06
C TRP A 482 29.70 26.90 -2.80
N PRO A 483 28.46 27.41 -2.74
CA PRO A 483 28.06 28.28 -1.66
C PRO A 483 27.82 27.46 -0.39
N GLU A 484 28.47 27.84 0.70
CA GLU A 484 28.23 27.26 2.02
C GLU A 484 27.12 28.03 2.74
N ILE A 485 26.08 27.31 3.13
CA ILE A 485 24.92 27.84 3.87
C ILE A 485 24.77 27.12 5.22
N HIS A 486 23.74 27.46 6.00
CA HIS A 486 23.49 26.95 7.36
C HIS A 486 23.19 25.43 7.44
N VAL A 487 22.94 24.77 6.30
CA VAL A 487 22.59 23.35 6.16
C VAL A 487 23.54 22.61 5.20
N PRO A 488 23.59 21.26 5.24
CA PRO A 488 24.37 20.47 4.30
C PRO A 488 23.91 20.63 2.86
N VAL A 489 24.90 20.79 1.99
CA VAL A 489 24.78 20.66 0.55
C VAL A 489 25.59 19.44 0.15
N GLU A 490 24.89 18.34 -0.15
CA GLU A 490 25.49 17.06 -0.53
C GLU A 490 25.35 16.87 -2.04
N PHE A 491 26.42 16.45 -2.72
CA PHE A 491 26.35 16.08 -4.13
C PHE A 491 26.37 14.57 -4.24
N ILE A 492 25.44 14.03 -5.02
CA ILE A 492 25.34 12.60 -5.30
C ILE A 492 25.64 12.40 -6.78
N LEU A 493 26.58 11.51 -7.08
CA LEU A 493 26.82 11.09 -8.46
C LEU A 493 25.67 10.20 -8.92
N ALA A 494 24.96 10.62 -9.97
CA ALA A 494 24.02 9.74 -10.63
C ALA A 494 24.77 8.67 -11.44
N GLU A 495 24.29 7.42 -11.41
CA GLU A 495 24.83 6.33 -12.21
C GLU A 495 24.65 6.56 -13.72
N ARG A 496 23.60 7.31 -14.08
CA ARG A 496 23.22 7.61 -15.46
C ARG A 496 22.55 8.97 -15.56
N ASN A 497 22.63 9.57 -16.75
CA ASN A 497 21.92 10.80 -17.07
C ASN A 497 20.43 10.52 -17.32
N SER A 498 19.68 10.33 -16.24
CA SER A 498 18.23 10.08 -16.23
C SER A 498 17.49 11.15 -15.44
N LEU A 499 16.26 11.47 -15.86
CA LEU A 499 15.39 12.35 -15.07
C LEU A 499 14.85 11.66 -13.81
N ILE A 500 14.86 10.32 -13.79
CA ILE A 500 14.43 9.52 -12.64
C ILE A 500 15.40 9.65 -11.46
N SER A 501 16.66 10.05 -11.69
CA SER A 501 17.69 10.11 -10.64
C SER A 501 17.30 11.01 -9.46
N ARG A 502 16.39 11.98 -9.63
CA ARG A 502 15.88 12.83 -8.53
C ARG A 502 14.75 12.19 -7.72
N PHE A 503 14.16 11.12 -8.21
CA PHE A 503 13.10 10.36 -7.54
C PHE A 503 13.60 9.09 -6.87
N LEU A 504 14.91 8.84 -6.89
CA LEU A 504 15.48 7.71 -6.16
C LEU A 504 15.39 7.95 -4.65
N PRO A 505 15.00 6.93 -3.85
CA PRO A 505 14.94 7.04 -2.41
C PRO A 505 16.34 6.92 -1.80
N TYR A 506 17.16 7.96 -1.96
CA TYR A 506 18.51 7.98 -1.39
C TYR A 506 18.47 7.85 0.14
N ASP A 507 19.41 7.06 0.69
CA ASP A 507 19.65 6.87 2.13
C ASP A 507 19.86 8.20 2.90
N ARG A 508 20.23 9.26 2.18
CA ARG A 508 20.44 10.62 2.72
C ARG A 508 19.16 11.39 3.00
N ILE A 509 18.00 10.94 2.52
CA ILE A 509 16.70 11.60 2.68
C ILE A 509 16.07 11.17 4.02
N GLN A 510 16.21 12.03 5.03
CA GLN A 510 15.75 11.75 6.40
C GLN A 510 14.43 12.45 6.77
N THR A 511 13.94 13.32 5.90
CA THR A 511 12.71 14.10 6.09
C THR A 511 11.53 13.46 5.36
N ASP A 512 10.32 13.59 5.90
CA ASP A 512 9.10 13.10 5.23
C ASP A 512 8.75 13.95 4.01
N ALA A 513 9.04 15.25 4.06
CA ALA A 513 8.85 16.15 2.93
C ALA A 513 10.10 16.18 2.04
N VAL A 514 9.89 16.05 0.74
CA VAL A 514 10.89 16.24 -0.30
C VAL A 514 10.45 17.37 -1.23
N VAL A 515 11.30 18.37 -1.40
CA VAL A 515 11.11 19.45 -2.38
C VAL A 515 11.93 19.11 -3.61
N SER A 516 11.27 18.70 -4.68
CA SER A 516 11.91 18.49 -5.98
C SER A 516 11.97 19.82 -6.75
N MET A 517 13.15 20.16 -7.24
CA MET A 517 13.44 21.43 -7.91
C MET A 517 14.29 21.25 -9.18
N ASP A 518 13.95 21.99 -10.23
CA ASP A 518 14.78 22.11 -11.43
C ASP A 518 15.89 23.16 -11.19
N ASP A 519 17.05 22.95 -11.82
CA ASP A 519 18.26 23.77 -11.65
C ASP A 519 18.22 25.17 -12.30
N ASP A 520 17.10 25.56 -12.90
CA ASP A 520 16.85 26.89 -13.47
C ASP A 520 15.66 27.64 -12.85
N THR A 521 15.16 27.15 -11.71
CA THR A 521 14.01 27.75 -11.04
C THR A 521 14.39 28.93 -10.15
N GLY A 522 13.64 30.02 -10.28
CA GLY A 522 13.68 31.19 -9.41
C GLY A 522 12.91 30.92 -8.13
N LEU A 523 13.53 31.21 -6.99
CA LEU A 523 13.03 30.88 -5.65
C LEU A 523 12.66 32.12 -4.84
N GLY A 524 11.57 31.99 -4.07
CA GLY A 524 11.25 32.88 -2.96
C GLY A 524 11.08 32.04 -1.68
N GLN A 525 11.93 32.28 -0.68
CA GLN A 525 11.86 31.55 0.60
C GLN A 525 10.49 31.67 1.31
N PRO A 526 9.81 32.84 1.31
CA PRO A 526 8.48 32.95 1.90
C PRO A 526 7.46 32.06 1.19
N GLU A 527 7.51 31.97 -0.14
CA GLU A 527 6.66 31.10 -0.93
C GLU A 527 6.95 29.62 -0.68
N LEU A 528 8.22 29.23 -0.57
CA LEU A 528 8.61 27.87 -0.22
C LEU A 528 8.12 27.48 1.19
N THR A 529 8.30 28.37 2.16
CA THR A 529 7.83 28.16 3.55
C THR A 529 6.30 28.02 3.60
N PHE A 530 5.58 28.85 2.84
CA PHE A 530 4.13 28.73 2.72
C PHE A 530 3.72 27.41 2.05
N ALA A 531 4.37 27.02 0.95
CA ALA A 531 4.09 25.75 0.28
C ALA A 531 4.36 24.54 1.19
N PHE A 532 5.40 24.61 2.03
CA PHE A 532 5.69 23.60 3.05
C PHE A 532 4.58 23.50 4.09
N ARG A 533 4.06 24.63 4.59
CA ARG A 533 2.89 24.64 5.49
C ARG A 533 1.67 23.96 4.84
N MET A 534 1.38 24.30 3.59
CA MET A 534 0.29 23.67 2.84
C MET A 534 0.51 22.17 2.63
N TRP A 535 1.75 21.76 2.36
CA TRP A 535 2.10 20.33 2.25
C TRP A 535 1.88 19.58 3.56
N ARG A 536 2.18 20.17 4.72
CA ARG A 536 1.96 19.51 6.03
C ARG A 536 0.50 19.12 6.26
N GLU A 537 -0.44 19.90 5.71
CA GLU A 537 -1.88 19.63 5.75
C GLU A 537 -2.37 18.74 4.60
N ASN A 538 -1.51 18.45 3.62
CA ASN A 538 -1.86 17.79 2.36
C ASN A 538 -0.78 16.77 1.94
N ARG A 539 -0.30 15.97 2.90
CA ARG A 539 0.83 15.03 2.73
C ARG A 539 0.54 13.92 1.69
N ASP A 540 -0.73 13.68 1.40
CA ASP A 540 -1.23 12.67 0.47
C ASP A 540 -1.25 13.11 -1.01
N ARG A 541 -0.80 14.33 -1.33
CA ARG A 541 -0.78 14.84 -2.71
C ARG A 541 0.46 15.69 -3.01
N ILE A 542 0.69 15.94 -4.30
CA ILE A 542 1.72 16.88 -4.76
C ILE A 542 1.25 18.30 -4.44
N VAL A 543 2.10 19.09 -3.79
CA VAL A 543 1.87 20.52 -3.54
C VAL A 543 2.95 21.32 -4.25
N GLY A 544 2.60 22.24 -5.14
CA GLY A 544 3.64 22.96 -5.88
C GLY A 544 3.13 24.10 -6.75
N PHE A 545 4.02 24.65 -7.58
CA PHE A 545 3.79 25.94 -8.24
C PHE A 545 3.40 25.84 -9.71
N PRO A 546 4.14 25.11 -10.58
CA PRO A 546 3.85 25.12 -12.02
C PRO A 546 2.63 24.23 -12.31
N GLU A 547 1.47 24.84 -12.52
CA GLU A 547 0.26 24.12 -12.89
C GLU A 547 0.25 23.76 -14.38
N ARG A 548 -0.27 22.58 -14.71
CA ARG A 548 -0.53 22.13 -16.08
C ARG A 548 -1.86 21.38 -16.11
N VAL A 549 -2.32 21.09 -17.32
CA VAL A 549 -3.63 20.47 -17.49
C VAL A 549 -3.62 19.47 -18.64
N HIS A 550 -4.28 18.34 -18.46
CA HIS A 550 -4.64 17.46 -19.57
C HIS A 550 -5.94 17.95 -20.21
N LYS A 551 -6.07 17.86 -21.54
CA LYS A 551 -7.30 18.18 -22.27
C LYS A 551 -7.69 17.03 -23.17
N ALA A 552 -8.99 16.84 -23.38
CA ALA A 552 -9.48 15.95 -24.42
C ALA A 552 -9.54 16.72 -25.75
N HIS A 553 -8.94 16.16 -26.81
CA HIS A 553 -9.00 16.68 -28.17
C HIS A 553 -9.16 15.49 -29.13
N ASN A 554 -10.24 15.48 -29.91
CA ASN A 554 -10.58 14.38 -30.84
C ASN A 554 -10.53 12.99 -30.19
N GLY A 555 -11.10 12.86 -28.98
CA GLY A 555 -11.11 11.60 -28.23
C GLY A 555 -9.76 11.18 -27.64
N LYS A 556 -8.69 11.95 -27.85
CA LYS A 556 -7.36 11.69 -27.27
C LYS A 556 -7.05 12.70 -26.17
N LEU A 557 -6.42 12.23 -25.10
CA LEU A 557 -5.92 13.11 -24.05
C LEU A 557 -4.59 13.73 -24.51
N THR A 558 -4.45 15.04 -24.33
CA THR A 558 -3.27 15.82 -24.71
C THR A 558 -2.82 16.69 -23.56
N TYR A 559 -1.54 17.05 -23.57
CA TYR A 559 -0.95 17.94 -22.58
C TYR A 559 -1.16 19.39 -22.99
N ALA A 560 -1.52 20.26 -22.03
CA ALA A 560 -1.65 21.69 -22.24
C ALA A 560 -1.00 22.50 -21.11
N ILE A 561 -0.54 23.69 -21.48
CA ILE A 561 0.17 24.61 -20.57
C ILE A 561 -0.79 25.25 -19.56
N SER A 562 -1.99 25.61 -20.00
CA SER A 562 -2.98 26.30 -19.15
C SER A 562 -4.41 25.85 -19.45
N GLY A 563 -5.22 25.81 -18.40
CA GLY A 563 -6.65 25.55 -18.41
C GLY A 563 -7.46 26.81 -18.10
N LEU A 564 -8.73 26.83 -18.51
CA LEU A 564 -9.68 27.93 -18.25
C LEU A 564 -10.21 27.86 -16.80
N CYS A 565 -9.32 27.91 -15.81
CA CYS A 565 -9.60 27.83 -14.36
C CYS A 565 -9.56 26.42 -13.72
N GLN A 566 -9.01 25.41 -14.40
CA GLN A 566 -8.75 24.08 -13.82
C GLN A 566 -7.35 23.61 -14.18
N TYR A 567 -6.76 22.80 -13.30
CA TYR A 567 -5.50 22.12 -13.52
C TYR A 567 -5.61 20.67 -13.05
N SER A 568 -4.74 19.81 -13.54
CA SER A 568 -4.72 18.38 -13.17
C SER A 568 -3.32 17.84 -12.97
N LEU A 569 -2.32 18.71 -13.11
CA LEU A 569 -0.91 18.40 -13.00
C LEU A 569 -0.21 19.55 -12.26
N VAL A 570 0.72 19.20 -11.38
CA VAL A 570 1.72 20.12 -10.84
C VAL A 570 3.10 19.56 -11.20
N LEU A 571 3.91 20.36 -11.91
CA LEU A 571 5.21 19.88 -12.37
C LEU A 571 6.18 19.75 -11.20
N THR A 572 6.93 18.65 -11.16
CA THR A 572 7.90 18.34 -10.12
C THR A 572 9.19 19.15 -10.22
N GLY A 573 9.28 20.07 -11.18
CA GLY A 573 10.36 21.06 -11.25
C GLY A 573 10.29 22.11 -10.15
N PHE A 574 9.15 22.26 -9.48
CA PHE A 574 9.08 22.90 -8.17
C PHE A 574 7.84 22.41 -7.41
N ALA A 575 8.01 21.28 -6.71
CA ALA A 575 6.93 20.65 -5.95
C ALA A 575 7.42 19.94 -4.70
N LEU A 576 6.54 19.88 -3.71
CA LEU A 576 6.66 19.13 -2.48
C LEU A 576 5.84 17.85 -2.57
N MET A 577 6.42 16.75 -2.09
CA MET A 577 5.77 15.46 -2.00
C MET A 577 6.31 14.68 -0.81
N HIS A 578 5.54 13.69 -0.35
CA HIS A 578 6.00 12.79 0.70
C HIS A 578 7.06 11.82 0.17
N LYS A 579 8.10 11.52 0.96
CA LYS A 579 9.21 10.64 0.58
C LYS A 579 8.75 9.24 0.14
N GLU A 580 7.65 8.74 0.71
CA GLU A 580 7.07 7.43 0.35
C GLU A 580 6.71 7.35 -1.14
N PHE A 581 6.34 8.47 -1.77
CA PHE A 581 6.07 8.48 -3.21
C PHE A 581 7.33 8.27 -4.06
N LEU A 582 8.52 8.50 -3.52
CA LEU A 582 9.78 8.14 -4.19
C LEU A 582 9.94 6.61 -4.25
N TYR A 583 9.62 5.92 -3.15
CA TYR A 583 9.64 4.46 -3.08
C TYR A 583 8.59 3.85 -4.01
N GLU A 584 7.34 4.32 -3.93
CA GLU A 584 6.28 3.87 -4.85
C GLU A 584 6.64 4.13 -6.32
N PHE A 585 7.28 5.26 -6.62
CA PHE A 585 7.70 5.56 -7.99
C PHE A 585 8.78 4.61 -8.51
N VAL A 586 9.71 4.18 -7.67
CA VAL A 586 10.80 3.28 -8.07
C VAL A 586 10.35 1.81 -8.08
N TYR A 587 9.59 1.36 -7.07
CA TYR A 587 9.31 -0.06 -6.85
C TYR A 587 7.92 -0.51 -7.32
N ASN A 588 6.97 0.41 -7.50
CA ASN A 588 5.59 0.09 -7.85
C ASN A 588 5.14 0.68 -9.21
N GLN A 589 5.91 1.61 -9.80
CA GLN A 589 5.63 2.10 -11.14
C GLN A 589 5.86 1.00 -12.19
N HIS A 590 5.00 0.97 -13.21
CA HIS A 590 5.13 -0.02 -14.27
C HIS A 590 6.49 0.11 -15.00
N PRO A 591 7.25 -0.99 -15.21
CA PRO A 591 8.61 -0.93 -15.80
C PRO A 591 8.67 -0.20 -17.13
N THR A 592 7.68 -0.42 -18.02
CA THR A 592 7.60 0.27 -19.32
C THR A 592 7.51 1.81 -19.21
N ILE A 593 6.94 2.34 -18.12
CA ILE A 593 6.91 3.80 -17.87
C ILE A 593 8.30 4.30 -17.51
N LEU A 594 9.00 3.59 -16.63
CA LEU A 594 10.36 3.92 -16.22
C LEU A 594 11.32 3.89 -17.42
N ASP A 595 11.24 2.84 -18.26
CA ASP A 595 12.03 2.72 -19.48
C ASP A 595 11.72 3.83 -20.47
N HIS A 596 10.44 4.18 -20.65
CA HIS A 596 10.05 5.27 -21.53
C HIS A 596 10.66 6.61 -21.09
N ILE A 597 10.55 6.96 -19.80
CA ILE A 597 11.12 8.18 -19.25
C ILE A 597 12.64 8.19 -19.43
N HIS A 598 13.29 7.05 -19.15
CA HIS A 598 14.74 6.92 -19.29
C HIS A 598 15.20 7.20 -20.71
N ASN A 599 14.57 6.56 -21.70
CA ASN A 599 14.96 6.64 -23.10
C ASN A 599 14.64 8.01 -23.73
N HIS A 600 13.58 8.67 -23.29
CA HIS A 600 13.10 9.92 -23.89
C HIS A 600 13.50 11.19 -23.13
N ARG A 601 13.92 11.06 -21.86
CA ARG A 601 14.24 12.17 -20.94
C ARG A 601 13.13 13.23 -20.93
N ASN A 602 11.91 12.78 -20.65
CA ASN A 602 10.72 13.61 -20.48
C ASN A 602 9.67 12.84 -19.66
N CYS A 603 8.60 13.52 -19.25
CA CYS A 603 7.37 12.95 -18.68
C CYS A 603 7.49 12.28 -17.31
N GLU A 604 8.62 12.41 -16.62
CA GLU A 604 8.79 11.93 -15.24
C GLU A 604 7.83 12.63 -14.26
N ASP A 605 7.58 13.93 -14.49
CA ASP A 605 6.63 14.72 -13.71
C ASP A 605 5.18 14.28 -13.95
N ILE A 606 4.82 13.99 -15.21
CA ILE A 606 3.51 13.44 -15.58
C ILE A 606 3.34 12.06 -14.93
N ALA A 607 4.34 11.19 -15.01
CA ALA A 607 4.29 9.85 -14.40
C ALA A 607 4.12 9.91 -12.87
N MET A 608 4.79 10.85 -12.19
CA MET A 608 4.62 11.06 -10.75
C MET A 608 3.21 11.54 -10.40
N ASN A 609 2.63 12.45 -11.18
CA ASN A 609 1.23 12.88 -10.98
C ASN A 609 0.24 11.72 -11.23
N PHE A 610 0.47 10.91 -12.26
CA PHE A 610 -0.34 9.72 -12.55
C PHE A 610 -0.32 8.73 -11.38
N LEU A 611 0.88 8.42 -10.87
CA LEU A 611 1.07 7.50 -9.75
C LEU A 611 0.35 8.00 -8.49
N ILE A 612 0.61 9.23 -8.06
CA ILE A 612 0.03 9.77 -6.83
C ILE A 612 -1.50 9.86 -6.94
N ALA A 613 -2.03 10.30 -8.09
CA ALA A 613 -3.48 10.35 -8.31
C ALA A 613 -4.12 8.95 -8.39
N HIS A 614 -3.39 7.94 -8.87
CA HIS A 614 -3.84 6.54 -8.87
C HIS A 614 -3.92 5.98 -7.44
N LEU A 615 -2.89 6.23 -6.62
CA LEU A 615 -2.78 5.71 -5.26
C LEU A 615 -3.77 6.36 -4.29
N THR A 616 -3.94 7.69 -4.37
CA THR A 616 -4.66 8.48 -3.34
C THR A 616 -6.04 8.96 -3.77
N ARG A 617 -6.31 8.98 -5.08
CA ARG A 617 -7.50 9.60 -5.68
C ARG A 617 -7.68 11.06 -5.28
N ARG A 618 -6.58 11.78 -5.03
CA ARG A 618 -6.56 13.23 -4.82
C ARG A 618 -5.92 13.94 -6.01
N PRO A 619 -6.45 15.09 -6.45
CA PRO A 619 -5.75 15.96 -7.38
C PRO A 619 -4.57 16.68 -6.68
N PRO A 620 -3.57 17.16 -7.43
CA PRO A 620 -2.51 17.97 -6.85
C PRO A 620 -3.06 19.32 -6.32
N LEU A 621 -2.31 19.97 -5.43
CA LEU A 621 -2.62 21.30 -4.92
C LEU A 621 -1.66 22.35 -5.48
N ARG A 622 -2.22 23.37 -6.13
CA ARG A 622 -1.48 24.50 -6.67
C ARG A 622 -1.27 25.58 -5.61
N VAL A 623 -0.04 26.06 -5.53
CA VAL A 623 0.36 27.22 -4.71
C VAL A 623 0.56 28.45 -5.62
N ILE A 624 -0.02 29.59 -5.24
CA ILE A 624 0.17 30.85 -5.96
C ILE A 624 1.53 31.45 -5.63
N LYS A 625 2.31 31.71 -6.69
CA LYS A 625 3.57 32.47 -6.62
C LYS A 625 3.34 33.97 -6.75
N LYS A 626 4.13 34.78 -6.04
CA LYS A 626 4.17 36.25 -6.23
C LYS A 626 5.24 36.68 -7.25
N LYS A 627 6.31 35.89 -7.44
CA LYS A 627 7.44 36.18 -8.36
C LYS A 627 7.47 35.21 -9.55
N SER A 628 8.14 35.62 -10.63
CA SER A 628 8.41 34.74 -11.78
C SER A 628 9.34 33.59 -11.37
N MET A 629 9.09 32.38 -11.91
CA MET A 629 9.94 31.20 -11.67
C MET A 629 11.09 31.06 -12.67
N SER A 630 11.07 31.82 -13.78
CA SER A 630 12.19 31.76 -14.71
C SER A 630 13.31 32.66 -14.20
N ASN A 631 14.51 32.10 -14.06
CA ASN A 631 15.72 32.87 -13.80
C ASN A 631 16.30 33.55 -15.07
N GLY A 632 15.57 33.50 -16.20
CA GLY A 632 16.00 34.07 -17.48
C GLY A 632 16.74 33.11 -18.42
N SER A 633 16.94 31.84 -18.05
CA SER A 633 17.52 30.83 -18.94
C SER A 633 16.56 30.46 -20.09
N ARG A 634 16.98 30.68 -21.34
CA ARG A 634 16.17 30.38 -22.55
C ARG A 634 16.47 29.01 -23.18
N ALA A 635 17.52 28.32 -22.74
CA ALA A 635 17.94 27.03 -23.28
C ALA A 635 17.62 25.91 -22.28
N GLY A 636 16.67 25.03 -22.60
CA GLY A 636 16.23 23.92 -21.75
C GLY A 636 15.52 22.82 -22.54
N LEU A 637 15.17 21.71 -21.88
CA LEU A 637 14.48 20.56 -22.53
C LEU A 637 13.15 20.97 -23.18
N SER A 638 12.44 21.93 -22.59
CA SER A 638 11.17 22.48 -23.09
C SER A 638 11.31 23.32 -24.35
N ALA A 639 12.51 23.83 -24.66
CA ALA A 639 12.80 24.60 -25.87
C ALA A 639 13.10 23.71 -27.09
N ARG A 640 13.25 22.39 -26.92
CA ARG A 640 13.46 21.44 -28.02
C ARG A 640 12.16 21.25 -28.82
N GLY A 641 12.29 21.11 -30.14
CA GLY A 641 11.14 20.83 -31.02
C GLY A 641 10.38 19.57 -30.59
N GLY A 642 9.05 19.63 -30.61
CA GLY A 642 8.17 18.50 -30.28
C GLY A 642 8.02 18.19 -28.78
N HIS A 643 8.54 19.02 -27.87
CA HIS A 643 8.45 18.77 -26.42
C HIS A 643 7.00 18.54 -25.93
N TYR A 644 6.06 19.39 -26.34
CA TYR A 644 4.65 19.28 -25.95
C TYR A 644 3.92 18.09 -26.62
N THR A 645 4.31 17.75 -27.84
CA THR A 645 3.81 16.56 -28.55
C THR A 645 4.18 15.29 -27.79
N ARG A 646 5.45 15.15 -27.42
CA ARG A 646 5.93 14.02 -26.60
C ARG A 646 5.21 13.92 -25.26
N ARG A 647 4.95 15.05 -24.59
CA ARG A 647 4.15 15.05 -23.35
C ARG A 647 2.71 14.60 -23.56
N SER A 648 2.11 14.92 -24.71
CA SER A 648 0.79 14.40 -25.07
C SER A 648 0.82 12.89 -25.33
N GLU A 649 1.87 12.39 -26.00
CA GLU A 649 2.09 10.96 -26.23
C GLU A 649 2.25 10.21 -24.89
N CYS A 650 2.99 10.77 -23.93
CA CYS A 650 3.13 10.20 -22.59
C CYS A 650 1.79 10.06 -21.87
N ILE A 651 0.93 11.08 -21.89
CA ILE A 651 -0.42 11.00 -21.28
C ILE A 651 -1.22 9.87 -21.92
N GLN A 652 -1.16 9.71 -23.25
CA GLN A 652 -1.90 8.67 -23.96
C GLN A 652 -1.38 7.28 -23.60
N MET A 653 -0.05 7.08 -23.65
CA MET A 653 0.60 5.82 -23.29
C MET A 653 0.31 5.43 -21.84
N PHE A 654 0.46 6.36 -20.89
CA PHE A 654 0.21 6.08 -19.47
C PHE A 654 -1.28 5.78 -19.23
N THR A 655 -2.20 6.49 -19.89
CA THR A 655 -3.64 6.20 -19.80
C THR A 655 -3.96 4.79 -20.27
N GLN A 656 -3.29 4.28 -21.31
CA GLN A 656 -3.47 2.90 -21.78
C GLN A 656 -2.89 1.87 -20.81
N LEU A 657 -1.69 2.12 -20.28
CA LEU A 657 -1.00 1.27 -19.29
C LEU A 657 -1.80 1.09 -18.00
N TYR A 658 -2.23 2.19 -17.38
CA TYR A 658 -3.15 2.15 -16.24
C TYR A 658 -4.54 1.65 -16.68
N GLY A 659 -4.83 1.74 -17.97
CA GLY A 659 -6.09 1.45 -18.64
C GLY A 659 -7.26 2.28 -18.14
N TYR A 660 -6.96 3.47 -17.63
CA TYR A 660 -7.83 4.61 -17.37
C TYR A 660 -6.95 5.86 -17.13
N ASN A 661 -7.56 7.05 -17.11
CA ASN A 661 -6.86 8.28 -16.75
C ASN A 661 -7.02 8.54 -15.23
N PRO A 662 -5.96 8.40 -14.41
CA PRO A 662 -6.04 8.65 -12.98
C PRO A 662 -6.08 10.14 -12.62
N LEU A 663 -5.66 11.04 -13.51
CA LEU A 663 -5.58 12.47 -13.22
C LEU A 663 -6.94 13.06 -12.92
N LEU A 664 -7.00 13.88 -11.87
CA LEU A 664 -8.20 14.58 -11.43
C LEU A 664 -8.01 16.09 -11.63
N PHE A 665 -9.08 16.76 -12.06
CA PHE A 665 -9.08 18.22 -12.10
C PHE A 665 -9.23 18.79 -10.69
N SER A 666 -8.59 19.93 -10.46
CA SER A 666 -8.74 20.76 -9.27
C SER A 666 -8.88 22.22 -9.65
N GLN A 667 -9.63 22.93 -8.80
CA GLN A 667 -9.74 24.39 -8.78
C GLN A 667 -9.18 24.96 -7.46
N GLU A 668 -8.81 24.09 -6.51
CA GLU A 668 -8.26 24.50 -5.22
C GLU A 668 -6.95 25.24 -5.44
N LEU A 669 -6.76 26.35 -4.74
CA LEU A 669 -5.53 27.12 -4.81
C LEU A 669 -5.13 27.57 -3.41
N ALA A 670 -3.86 27.39 -3.08
CA ALA A 670 -3.29 27.92 -1.86
C ALA A 670 -2.67 29.29 -2.16
N ARG A 671 -3.18 30.34 -1.51
CA ARG A 671 -2.68 31.71 -1.66
C ARG A 671 -2.23 32.25 -0.31
N PRO A 672 -1.01 32.81 -0.21
CA PRO A 672 -0.63 33.54 1.00
C PRO A 672 -1.48 34.83 1.09
N ASN A 673 -2.31 34.94 2.13
CA ASN A 673 -3.07 36.18 2.41
C ASN A 673 -2.10 37.31 2.80
N GLY A 674 -2.37 38.53 2.30
CA GLY A 674 -1.56 39.72 2.60
C GLY A 674 -1.71 40.26 4.02
N ASN A 675 -2.73 39.82 4.77
CA ASN A 675 -3.14 40.39 6.06
C ASN A 675 -2.95 39.46 7.27
N CYS A 676 -2.13 38.41 7.16
CA CYS A 676 -1.70 37.68 8.37
C CYS A 676 -0.40 38.32 8.89
N VAL A 677 -0.55 39.10 9.95
CA VAL A 677 0.50 39.82 10.69
C VAL A 677 1.33 38.85 11.54
N ALA A 678 2.56 39.26 11.85
CA ALA A 678 3.67 38.49 12.43
C ALA A 678 3.36 37.61 13.65
N GLY A 679 3.96 36.41 13.62
CA GLY A 679 3.95 35.42 14.68
C GLY A 679 4.11 34.04 14.04
N LEU A 680 5.14 33.30 14.46
CA LEU A 680 5.47 31.96 14.01
C LEU A 680 4.26 31.04 13.95
#